data_AF-A0A5C9E3P0-F1
#
_entry.id   AF-A0A5C9E3P0-F1
#
_cell.length_a   1.000
_cell.length_b   1.000
_cell.length_c   1.000
_cell.angle_alpha   90.00
_cell.angle_beta   90.00
_cell.angle_gamma   90.00
#
_symmetry.space_group_name_H-M   'P 1'
#
loop_
_entity.id
_entity.type
_entity.pdbx_description
1 polymer ?
#
loop_
_entity_poly.entity_id
_entity_poly.type
_entity_poly.pdbx_seq_one_letter_code
_entity_poly.pdbx_strand_id
1 'polypeptide(L)'
;MDKKTGILFSSIVIILLSAMSVSAQPLNSQGVMGPYVDQIIFKVISGENEQVEALLNDEVDIIGDMVDPVFVPQLQEDENIEISATPRNGYGYMVINCEKYPFNITAFRRAAAFALDKHQLCDDLWDIYAKPLDSPVPAQNPFSIEGQLSYNYYTADITRAENLLDAAGFHDIDDDGYREAPNGESFDITIEVAQSSSIGINGGTIFANALQDIQINATSIPTDFYDYLNRLYFHDDFDIVVLGDSFSNFDVSWLADKYSSLSAYEPQKNFPNFRNASYDQWIDQLLHGTSFDEVYEAAIEMQRIFVFECPLIILYNNYQISAYRNDRFEGIVNDAIDGPACWWTNYRVHSQQGSGGIFRWSLPLDIDTFNVFYGQFWYGYDSLNLMYDGLLKHNPEGVYIPWLAESYIIETNADNPTVPDGHTRFTFQIVNNATWSDGTPLTAQDVAFSYNFYREGIGGFLGYDLRDKGWIGYAPTDYTFISEFPSESYWHISTFTKPVVPKHIFQDMDPDNWNTYNPDPNEDQIITSGPFYLSHYENGEYTEFTANPYYFRNPRVLQGNKLQVMPMDGENAGLDLVLENGTFTSSSIGTDSMYLVNKGKSFVLASEHDNITLNWTSREQESPITITDGGTATGDQIHLNATYTTGIAENITMYLMSGLYYQSTKELVIPDSEYDPDNGTIDPSQFSWITIEGIEEDSVVRINCSFTNNDSDFYAWESEIENEYRRTSNNLLGEQMTGDSDEKYGEFQWYWSGSIDIACYCNDSTSGNWSIQVLTGDMLSQFDTGNSVEMNTYWLGRNETCDILIEGFNESGHVFRDQYQNIALNNIFIPEINLLSPVGGEVLDSNHTITWNASSRNVENSMSYQIFVSNDGGLTFQLIADDLDKEEDNLLWQATEWKYSEQYVIKVRVRDRGMESEDITNSTITAGNEALIDKTDPAILGPDTILLSADDTDKIVEWVFIDLNPDYRRIKIDDGNWAQNSVQVQKTTIQFDCEQFSIGMHQISFVFTDIYGNSNELTTSVTISANSPSNPFVDIFSNINPISLTITIVSVGVILVFSRRLYLHRKSGQS
;
A
#
# COMPACT_ATOMS: atom_id res chain seq x y z
N MET A 1 7.85 21.23 42.36
CA MET A 1 8.89 21.65 41.38
C MET A 1 8.47 21.08 40.04
N ASP A 2 8.73 21.83 38.98
CA ASP A 2 7.75 22.13 37.93
C ASP A 2 7.30 20.99 37.00
N LYS A 3 5.99 20.99 36.76
CA LYS A 3 5.29 20.38 35.62
C LYS A 3 5.48 21.31 34.42
N LYS A 4 6.37 21.01 33.46
CA LYS A 4 6.41 21.60 32.08
C LYS A 4 7.60 21.11 31.24
N THR A 5 7.76 19.81 30.98
CA THR A 5 8.81 19.33 30.04
C THR A 5 8.55 17.96 29.41
N GLY A 6 7.32 17.64 28.99
CA GLY A 6 7.00 16.31 28.45
C GLY A 6 5.94 16.26 27.34
N ILE A 7 5.76 17.32 26.53
CA ILE A 7 4.69 17.40 25.50
C ILE A 7 5.28 17.55 24.07
N LEU A 8 6.54 17.19 23.81
CA LEU A 8 7.17 17.46 22.50
C LEU A 8 7.85 16.26 21.81
N PHE A 9 7.49 15.02 22.16
CA PHE A 9 8.00 13.82 21.47
C PHE A 9 6.92 12.95 20.81
N SER A 10 5.66 13.39 20.78
CA SER A 10 4.52 12.57 20.34
C SER A 10 4.03 12.88 18.90
N SER A 11 4.76 13.67 18.12
CA SER A 11 4.23 14.23 16.85
C SER A 11 5.08 13.97 15.60
N ILE A 12 6.12 13.11 15.68
CA ILE A 12 7.03 12.86 14.53
C ILE A 12 7.00 11.40 14.02
N VAL A 13 6.23 10.49 14.63
CA VAL A 13 6.18 9.07 14.23
C VAL A 13 5.00 8.72 13.29
N ILE A 14 4.17 9.70 12.89
CA ILE A 14 2.91 9.43 12.14
C ILE A 14 3.02 9.70 10.62
N ILE A 15 4.16 10.19 10.10
CA ILE A 15 4.33 10.50 8.65
C ILE A 15 5.33 9.54 7.98
N LEU A 16 5.23 8.23 8.23
CA LEU A 16 6.05 7.20 7.56
C LEU A 16 5.24 5.95 7.14
N LEU A 17 3.92 6.10 6.92
CA LEU A 17 3.02 5.03 6.47
C LEU A 17 2.28 5.38 5.16
N SER A 18 2.86 6.23 4.31
CA SER A 18 2.35 6.47 2.96
C SER A 18 2.98 5.49 1.96
N ALA A 19 2.18 4.51 1.54
CA ALA A 19 2.28 3.72 0.30
C ALA A 19 3.66 3.14 -0.05
N MET A 20 3.98 2.00 0.57
CA MET A 20 4.87 1.03 -0.08
C MET A 20 4.11 0.39 -1.25
N SER A 21 4.33 0.87 -2.46
CA SER A 21 4.12 0.04 -3.65
C SER A 21 5.09 -1.12 -3.53
N VAL A 22 4.59 -2.30 -3.15
CA VAL A 22 5.42 -3.48 -3.05
C VAL A 22 5.75 -3.97 -4.45
N SER A 23 6.84 -3.45 -5.02
CA SER A 23 7.60 -4.23 -5.99
C SER A 23 8.18 -5.41 -5.22
N ALA A 24 8.01 -6.62 -5.76
CA ALA A 24 8.70 -7.78 -5.23
C ALA A 24 10.21 -7.49 -5.29
N GLN A 25 10.81 -7.12 -4.16
CA GLN A 25 12.26 -7.00 -4.08
C GLN A 25 12.84 -8.36 -4.45
N PRO A 26 13.76 -8.45 -5.42
CA PRO A 26 14.54 -9.67 -5.59
C PRO A 26 15.28 -9.87 -4.27
N LEU A 27 15.01 -10.99 -3.61
CA LEU A 27 15.72 -11.36 -2.40
C LEU A 27 17.22 -11.28 -2.67
N ASN A 28 17.89 -10.41 -1.92
CA ASN A 28 19.34 -10.38 -1.86
C ASN A 28 19.83 -11.82 -1.64
N SER A 29 20.80 -12.30 -2.43
CA SER A 29 21.18 -13.72 -2.49
C SER A 29 21.66 -14.34 -1.16
N GLN A 30 21.82 -13.54 -0.10
CA GLN A 30 22.08 -14.01 1.27
C GLN A 30 20.82 -14.14 2.17
N GLY A 31 19.67 -13.56 1.80
CA GLY A 31 18.45 -13.49 2.63
C GLY A 31 17.46 -14.67 2.50
N VAL A 32 17.70 -15.60 1.56
CA VAL A 32 16.84 -16.78 1.31
C VAL A 32 17.34 -18.07 1.94
N MET A 33 18.56 -18.10 2.47
CA MET A 33 19.19 -19.32 2.96
C MET A 33 18.70 -19.67 4.37
N GLY A 34 18.63 -20.97 4.67
CA GLY A 34 18.19 -21.53 5.96
C GLY A 34 17.77 -23.00 5.80
N PRO A 35 17.42 -23.71 6.89
CA PRO A 35 17.52 -23.27 8.27
C PRO A 35 18.96 -23.31 8.81
N TYR A 36 19.21 -22.61 9.92
CA TYR A 36 20.56 -22.51 10.50
C TYR A 36 20.75 -23.34 11.78
N VAL A 37 19.72 -23.52 12.61
CA VAL A 37 19.73 -24.45 13.76
C VAL A 37 19.72 -25.91 13.33
N ASP A 38 20.15 -26.80 14.22
CA ASP A 38 20.07 -28.25 14.00
C ASP A 38 18.68 -28.78 14.31
N GLN A 39 18.05 -28.26 15.37
CA GLN A 39 16.78 -28.77 15.88
C GLN A 39 15.89 -27.65 16.45
N ILE A 40 14.58 -27.85 16.34
CA ILE A 40 13.55 -27.10 17.04
C ILE A 40 12.77 -28.07 17.92
N ILE A 41 12.52 -27.70 19.18
CA ILE A 41 11.71 -28.49 20.11
C ILE A 41 10.53 -27.65 20.59
N PHE A 42 9.32 -28.07 20.28
CA PHE A 42 8.10 -27.53 20.86
C PHE A 42 7.74 -28.31 22.12
N LYS A 43 7.87 -27.70 23.30
CA LYS A 43 7.51 -28.30 24.58
C LYS A 43 6.10 -27.92 25.00
N VAL A 44 5.31 -28.90 25.44
CA VAL A 44 3.94 -28.66 25.91
C VAL A 44 3.97 -28.18 27.36
N ILE A 45 3.58 -26.93 27.59
CA ILE A 45 3.53 -26.25 28.89
C ILE A 45 2.23 -25.43 28.96
N SER A 46 1.17 -26.02 29.53
CA SER A 46 -0.19 -25.46 29.42
C SER A 46 -0.48 -24.20 30.24
N GLY A 47 0.30 -23.91 31.28
CA GLY A 47 0.04 -22.75 32.15
C GLY A 47 0.93 -21.56 31.79
N GLU A 48 0.34 -20.35 31.72
CA GLU A 48 1.06 -19.12 31.36
C GLU A 48 2.21 -18.82 32.34
N ASN A 49 1.98 -18.96 33.65
CA ASN A 49 3.01 -18.77 34.66
C ASN A 49 4.14 -19.81 34.51
N GLU A 50 3.79 -21.06 34.24
CA GLU A 50 4.75 -22.14 34.02
C GLU A 50 5.59 -21.91 32.76
N GLN A 51 5.02 -21.33 31.70
CA GLN A 51 5.77 -20.92 30.50
C GLN A 51 6.77 -19.80 30.81
N VAL A 52 6.35 -18.79 31.58
CA VAL A 52 7.21 -17.70 32.05
C VAL A 52 8.35 -18.24 32.92
N GLU A 53 8.05 -19.13 33.87
CA GLU A 53 9.05 -19.79 34.71
C GLU A 53 10.00 -20.66 33.87
N ALA A 54 9.52 -21.37 32.85
CA ALA A 54 10.34 -22.16 31.94
C ALA A 54 11.32 -21.30 31.15
N LEU A 55 10.92 -20.09 30.72
CA LEU A 55 11.82 -19.15 30.03
C LEU A 55 12.90 -18.61 30.98
N LEU A 56 12.52 -18.23 32.20
CA LEU A 56 13.42 -17.73 33.25
C LEU A 56 14.41 -18.80 33.75
N ASN A 57 14.03 -20.08 33.72
CA ASN A 57 14.87 -21.20 34.15
C ASN A 57 15.69 -21.83 32.99
N ASP A 58 15.79 -21.16 31.84
CA ASP A 58 16.48 -21.61 30.65
C ASP A 58 15.93 -22.92 30.06
N GLU A 59 14.70 -23.33 30.37
CA GLU A 59 14.09 -24.57 29.90
C GLU A 59 13.56 -24.46 28.47
N VAL A 60 13.12 -23.26 28.08
CA VAL A 60 12.75 -22.85 26.73
C VAL A 60 13.54 -21.59 26.32
N ASP A 61 13.57 -21.29 25.04
CA ASP A 61 14.26 -20.13 24.46
C ASP A 61 13.27 -19.04 23.99
N ILE A 62 12.01 -19.40 23.71
CA ILE A 62 10.91 -18.49 23.37
C ILE A 62 9.58 -19.03 23.91
N ILE A 63 8.71 -18.12 24.35
CA ILE A 63 7.31 -18.45 24.63
C ILE A 63 6.53 -18.41 23.32
N GLY A 64 5.90 -19.52 22.95
CA GLY A 64 5.18 -19.68 21.68
C GLY A 64 3.77 -19.11 21.64
N ASP A 65 3.31 -18.50 22.74
CA ASP A 65 2.00 -17.83 22.84
C ASP A 65 2.18 -16.37 23.30
N MET A 66 1.11 -15.59 23.23
CA MET A 66 1.09 -14.22 23.73
C MET A 66 1.33 -14.19 25.24
N VAL A 67 2.26 -13.35 25.69
CA VAL A 67 2.52 -13.12 27.11
C VAL A 67 1.46 -12.15 27.68
N ASP A 68 0.78 -12.54 28.75
CA ASP A 68 -0.12 -11.63 29.46
C ASP A 68 0.69 -10.44 30.05
N PRO A 69 0.24 -9.17 29.85
CA PRO A 69 0.89 -7.98 30.39
C PRO A 69 1.28 -8.08 31.88
N VAL A 70 0.54 -8.85 32.69
CA VAL A 70 0.82 -9.03 34.13
C VAL A 70 2.20 -9.63 34.41
N PHE A 71 2.76 -10.41 33.48
CA PHE A 71 4.07 -11.06 33.63
C PHE A 71 5.23 -10.21 33.10
N VAL A 72 4.95 -9.16 32.34
CA VAL A 72 5.99 -8.30 31.74
C VAL A 72 6.95 -7.74 32.80
N PRO A 73 6.51 -7.16 33.93
CA PRO A 73 7.42 -6.59 34.92
C PRO A 73 8.41 -7.63 35.48
N GLN A 74 7.98 -8.89 35.65
CA GLN A 74 8.83 -9.97 36.12
C GLN A 74 9.87 -10.37 35.06
N LEU A 75 9.47 -10.48 33.79
CA LEU A 75 10.36 -10.84 32.70
C LEU A 75 11.42 -9.76 32.43
N GLN A 76 11.07 -8.48 32.62
CA GLN A 76 11.99 -7.34 32.48
C GLN A 76 13.10 -7.29 33.54
N GLU A 77 13.00 -8.08 34.63
CA GLU A 77 14.05 -8.14 35.65
C GLU A 77 15.29 -8.93 35.18
N ASP A 78 15.16 -9.78 34.16
CA ASP A 78 16.26 -10.57 33.59
C ASP A 78 16.79 -9.94 32.29
N GLU A 79 18.07 -9.53 32.30
CA GLU A 79 18.72 -8.91 31.13
C GLU A 79 18.91 -9.84 29.93
N ASN A 80 18.77 -11.16 30.13
CA ASN A 80 18.89 -12.17 29.09
C ASN A 80 17.57 -12.43 28.35
N ILE A 81 16.48 -11.77 28.76
CA ILE A 81 15.17 -11.89 28.15
C ILE A 81 14.82 -10.58 27.45
N GLU A 82 14.52 -10.70 26.16
CA GLU A 82 13.96 -9.61 25.37
C GLU A 82 12.43 -9.74 25.36
N ILE A 83 11.75 -8.59 25.45
CA ILE A 83 10.29 -8.51 25.32
C ILE A 83 10.00 -7.66 24.08
N SER A 84 9.31 -8.26 23.12
CA SER A 84 8.80 -7.57 21.94
C SER A 84 7.31 -7.32 22.08
N ALA A 85 6.85 -6.16 21.62
CA ALA A 85 5.44 -5.84 21.50
C ALA A 85 5.15 -5.41 20.06
N THR A 86 4.49 -6.29 19.31
CA THR A 86 4.16 -6.06 17.90
C THR A 86 2.67 -5.77 17.78
N PRO A 87 2.21 -4.78 17.00
CA PRO A 87 0.79 -4.60 16.76
C PRO A 87 0.17 -5.94 16.32
N ARG A 88 -0.89 -6.42 17.00
CA ARG A 88 -1.53 -7.71 16.67
C ARG A 88 -2.49 -7.53 15.51
N ASN A 89 -2.40 -8.35 14.46
CA ASN A 89 -3.31 -8.27 13.31
C ASN A 89 -4.69 -8.82 13.74
N GLY A 90 -5.38 -8.06 14.57
CA GLY A 90 -6.57 -8.48 15.30
C GLY A 90 -6.98 -7.45 16.34
N TYR A 91 -8.20 -7.59 16.87
CA TYR A 91 -8.80 -6.63 17.81
C TYR A 91 -9.85 -7.31 18.69
N GLY A 92 -10.24 -6.61 19.76
CA GLY A 92 -11.46 -6.92 20.52
C GLY A 92 -12.62 -6.05 20.04
N TYR A 93 -13.84 -6.58 20.04
CA TYR A 93 -15.03 -5.87 19.55
C TYR A 93 -16.33 -6.36 20.18
N MET A 94 -17.40 -5.60 19.95
CA MET A 94 -18.76 -5.96 20.31
C MET A 94 -19.62 -6.10 19.07
N VAL A 95 -20.35 -7.20 18.97
CA VAL A 95 -21.35 -7.45 17.92
C VAL A 95 -22.70 -6.97 18.42
N ILE A 96 -23.40 -6.16 17.63
CA ILE A 96 -24.77 -5.73 17.92
C ILE A 96 -25.73 -6.38 16.92
N ASN A 97 -26.84 -6.94 17.38
CA ASN A 97 -27.84 -7.52 16.50
C ASN A 97 -28.63 -6.44 15.72
N CYS A 98 -28.23 -6.15 14.48
CA CYS A 98 -28.84 -5.14 13.62
C CYS A 98 -30.23 -5.50 13.10
N GLU A 99 -30.71 -6.74 13.28
CA GLU A 99 -32.08 -7.12 12.91
C GLU A 99 -33.07 -6.85 14.06
N LYS A 100 -32.59 -6.88 15.32
CA LYS A 100 -33.41 -6.71 16.51
C LYS A 100 -33.75 -5.24 16.75
N TYR A 101 -35.04 -4.92 16.88
CA TYR A 101 -35.48 -3.59 17.29
C TYR A 101 -35.30 -3.41 18.81
N PRO A 102 -34.80 -2.26 19.31
CA PRO A 102 -34.45 -1.04 18.57
C PRO A 102 -32.99 -0.94 18.10
N PHE A 103 -32.17 -1.98 18.24
CA PHE A 103 -30.74 -1.99 17.88
C PHE A 103 -30.49 -1.86 16.37
N ASN A 104 -31.50 -2.16 15.55
CA ASN A 104 -31.51 -1.90 14.13
C ASN A 104 -31.41 -0.41 13.76
N ILE A 105 -31.65 0.52 14.69
CA ILE A 105 -31.52 1.97 14.48
C ILE A 105 -30.05 2.39 14.57
N THR A 106 -29.50 2.92 13.47
CA THR A 106 -28.09 3.37 13.41
C THR A 106 -27.74 4.42 14.48
N ALA A 107 -28.65 5.36 14.76
CA ALA A 107 -28.42 6.37 15.79
C ALA A 107 -28.19 5.77 17.19
N PHE A 108 -28.87 4.66 17.53
CA PHE A 108 -28.65 3.94 18.78
C PHE A 108 -27.24 3.33 18.84
N ARG A 109 -26.84 2.60 17.79
CA ARG A 109 -25.52 1.95 17.75
C ARG A 109 -24.38 2.96 17.82
N ARG A 110 -24.55 4.11 17.18
CA ARG A 110 -23.60 5.23 17.26
C ARG A 110 -23.57 5.91 18.62
N ALA A 111 -24.72 6.10 19.26
CA ALA A 111 -24.78 6.64 20.60
C ALA A 111 -24.06 5.72 21.60
N ALA A 112 -24.26 4.40 21.47
CA ALA A 112 -23.53 3.40 22.25
C ALA A 112 -22.01 3.48 22.04
N ALA A 113 -21.55 3.68 20.79
CA ALA A 113 -20.14 3.89 20.50
C ALA A 113 -19.56 5.19 21.12
N PHE A 114 -20.30 6.31 21.05
CA PHE A 114 -19.88 7.57 21.68
C PHE A 114 -19.94 7.55 23.21
N ALA A 115 -20.74 6.67 23.81
CA ALA A 115 -20.83 6.58 25.26
C ALA A 115 -19.59 5.92 25.90
N LEU A 116 -18.88 5.08 25.15
CA LEU A 116 -17.72 4.34 25.65
C LEU A 116 -16.43 5.16 25.55
N ASP A 117 -15.70 5.28 26.65
CA ASP A 117 -14.31 5.77 26.64
C ASP A 117 -13.35 4.61 26.32
N LYS A 118 -12.87 4.55 25.07
CA LYS A 118 -11.97 3.49 24.62
C LYS A 118 -10.55 3.65 25.15
N HIS A 119 -10.10 4.89 25.44
CA HIS A 119 -8.80 5.10 26.07
C HIS A 119 -8.79 4.49 27.47
N GLN A 120 -9.80 4.82 28.28
CA GLN A 120 -9.94 4.22 29.61
C GLN A 120 -10.09 2.71 29.53
N LEU A 121 -10.88 2.19 28.58
CA LEU A 121 -11.01 0.75 28.39
C LEU A 121 -9.69 0.08 28.02
N CYS A 122 -8.86 0.69 27.17
CA CYS A 122 -7.52 0.17 26.85
C CYS A 122 -6.63 0.15 28.09
N ASP A 123 -6.56 1.25 28.83
CA ASP A 123 -5.74 1.38 30.04
C ASP A 123 -6.15 0.33 31.10
N ASP A 124 -7.45 0.14 31.31
CA ASP A 124 -8.00 -0.78 32.33
C ASP A 124 -7.81 -2.26 31.95
N LEU A 125 -7.84 -2.60 30.65
CA LEU A 125 -7.75 -3.99 30.18
C LEU A 125 -6.34 -4.43 29.77
N TRP A 126 -5.52 -3.51 29.24
CA TRP A 126 -4.26 -3.83 28.57
C TRP A 126 -3.08 -2.93 29.00
N ASP A 127 -3.28 -1.96 29.90
CA ASP A 127 -2.29 -0.93 30.24
C ASP A 127 -1.77 -0.25 28.95
N ILE A 128 -0.45 -0.12 28.76
CA ILE A 128 0.15 0.46 27.55
C ILE A 128 0.10 -0.46 26.31
N TYR A 129 -0.43 -1.68 26.41
CA TYR A 129 -0.39 -2.72 25.38
C TYR A 129 -1.65 -2.82 24.52
N ALA A 130 -2.45 -1.76 24.47
CA ALA A 130 -3.49 -1.60 23.45
C ALA A 130 -3.71 -0.14 23.09
N LYS A 131 -4.33 0.08 21.93
CA LYS A 131 -4.81 1.40 21.49
C LYS A 131 -6.26 1.33 21.08
N PRO A 132 -7.04 2.42 21.26
CA PRO A 132 -8.36 2.53 20.67
C PRO A 132 -8.32 2.25 19.17
N LEU A 133 -9.34 1.57 18.67
CA LEU A 133 -9.51 1.24 17.26
C LEU A 133 -10.99 1.44 16.88
N ASP A 134 -11.24 2.11 15.75
CA ASP A 134 -12.58 2.25 15.18
C ASP A 134 -12.76 1.42 13.90
N SER A 135 -11.70 1.35 13.09
CA SER A 135 -11.67 0.58 11.86
C SER A 135 -11.96 -0.91 12.12
N PRO A 136 -12.81 -1.57 11.31
CA PRO A 136 -12.99 -3.02 11.39
C PRO A 136 -11.78 -3.78 10.80
N VAL A 137 -10.77 -3.09 10.28
CA VAL A 137 -9.49 -3.64 9.81
C VAL A 137 -8.37 -3.18 10.76
N PRO A 138 -7.54 -4.09 11.32
CA PRO A 138 -6.48 -3.74 12.27
C PRO A 138 -5.50 -2.67 11.73
N ALA A 139 -4.95 -1.82 12.60
CA ALA A 139 -4.24 -0.61 12.17
C ALA A 139 -2.95 -0.87 11.36
N GLN A 140 -2.30 -2.02 11.54
CA GLN A 140 -1.12 -2.41 10.78
C GLN A 140 -1.45 -3.01 9.40
N ASN A 141 -2.70 -3.40 9.16
CA ASN A 141 -3.08 -3.94 7.87
C ASN A 141 -3.10 -2.78 6.85
N PRO A 142 -2.43 -2.93 5.68
CA PRO A 142 -2.33 -1.86 4.69
C PRO A 142 -3.66 -1.30 4.19
N PHE A 143 -4.75 -2.05 4.30
CA PHE A 143 -6.10 -1.61 3.92
C PHE A 143 -6.83 -0.82 5.00
N SER A 144 -6.25 -0.64 6.20
CA SER A 144 -6.96 0.01 7.31
C SER A 144 -7.19 1.51 7.09
N ILE A 145 -8.41 1.97 7.41
CA ILE A 145 -8.73 3.41 7.45
C ILE A 145 -8.41 4.08 8.79
N GLU A 146 -7.81 3.36 9.74
CA GLU A 146 -7.51 3.93 11.05
C GLU A 146 -6.58 5.16 10.90
N GLY A 147 -6.93 6.26 11.59
CA GLY A 147 -6.22 7.55 11.44
C GLY A 147 -6.61 8.38 10.22
N GLN A 148 -7.41 7.84 9.28
CA GLN A 148 -7.93 8.56 8.11
C GLN A 148 -9.39 9.01 8.28
N LEU A 149 -10.04 8.61 9.37
CA LEU A 149 -11.42 8.96 9.69
C LEU A 149 -11.55 10.45 10.06
N SER A 150 -12.62 11.11 9.60
CA SER A 150 -12.91 12.52 9.92
C SER A 150 -13.40 12.74 11.36
N TYR A 151 -13.71 11.66 12.08
CA TYR A 151 -14.07 11.62 13.49
C TYR A 151 -13.72 10.24 14.06
N ASN A 152 -13.63 10.12 15.39
CA ASN A 152 -13.44 8.84 16.08
C ASN A 152 -14.38 8.71 17.27
N TYR A 153 -14.44 7.50 17.85
CA TYR A 153 -15.17 7.15 19.07
C TYR A 153 -14.22 6.87 20.25
N TYR A 154 -13.01 7.46 20.27
CA TYR A 154 -11.99 7.08 21.25
C TYR A 154 -12.29 7.57 22.67
N THR A 155 -12.85 8.78 22.78
CA THR A 155 -13.21 9.41 24.05
C THR A 155 -14.73 9.47 24.19
N ALA A 156 -15.23 9.25 25.40
CA ALA A 156 -16.66 9.36 25.65
C ALA A 156 -17.19 10.78 25.37
N ASP A 157 -18.25 10.88 24.57
CA ASP A 157 -19.01 12.09 24.27
C ASP A 157 -20.49 11.85 24.59
N ILE A 158 -20.78 11.86 25.90
CA ILE A 158 -22.13 11.61 26.44
C ILE A 158 -23.15 12.57 25.84
N THR A 159 -22.82 13.85 25.71
CA THR A 159 -23.74 14.84 25.15
C THR A 159 -24.08 14.53 23.69
N ARG A 160 -23.11 14.12 22.87
CA ARG A 160 -23.40 13.71 21.49
C ARG A 160 -24.21 12.43 21.42
N ALA A 161 -23.93 11.46 22.28
CA ALA A 161 -24.70 10.23 22.40
C ALA A 161 -26.17 10.51 22.76
N GLU A 162 -26.42 11.33 23.79
CA GLU A 162 -27.77 11.75 24.20
C GLU A 162 -28.51 12.48 23.07
N ASN A 163 -27.84 13.40 22.36
CA ASN A 163 -28.44 14.11 21.23
C ASN A 163 -28.83 13.17 20.08
N LEU A 164 -28.03 12.14 19.80
CA LEU A 164 -28.35 11.13 18.79
C LEU A 164 -29.57 10.30 19.20
N LEU A 165 -29.65 9.91 20.47
CA LEU A 165 -30.80 9.20 21.03
C LEU A 165 -32.07 10.05 20.99
N ASP A 166 -32.00 11.30 21.45
CA ASP A 166 -33.12 12.23 21.44
C ASP A 166 -33.63 12.50 20.01
N ALA A 167 -32.72 12.74 19.06
CA ALA A 167 -33.08 12.96 17.66
C ALA A 167 -33.73 11.72 17.02
N ALA A 168 -33.36 10.52 17.49
CA ALA A 168 -33.94 9.27 17.04
C ALA A 168 -35.24 8.89 17.78
N GLY A 169 -35.64 9.64 18.81
CA GLY A 169 -36.88 9.45 19.56
C GLY A 169 -36.77 8.55 20.79
N PHE A 170 -35.55 8.28 21.28
CA PHE A 170 -35.33 7.55 22.52
C PHE A 170 -35.45 8.51 23.71
N HIS A 171 -36.54 8.40 24.45
CA HIS A 171 -36.81 9.26 25.59
C HIS A 171 -37.31 8.42 26.77
N ASP A 172 -36.95 8.84 27.98
CA ASP A 172 -37.59 8.35 29.20
C ASP A 172 -39.01 8.94 29.26
N ILE A 173 -40.02 8.14 28.92
CA ILE A 173 -41.42 8.57 28.84
C ILE A 173 -42.22 8.21 30.08
N ASP A 174 -41.72 7.33 30.93
CA ASP A 174 -42.40 6.87 32.15
C ASP A 174 -41.71 7.29 33.47
N ASP A 175 -40.63 8.08 33.37
CA ASP A 175 -39.80 8.62 34.44
C ASP A 175 -39.14 7.53 35.31
N ASP A 176 -38.83 6.35 34.74
CA ASP A 176 -38.16 5.26 35.46
C ASP A 176 -36.61 5.39 35.52
N GLY A 177 -36.07 6.36 34.77
CA GLY A 177 -34.64 6.66 34.69
C GLY A 177 -33.94 6.08 33.46
N TYR A 178 -34.63 5.29 32.65
CA TYR A 178 -34.14 4.71 31.40
C TYR A 178 -34.98 5.18 30.20
N ARG A 179 -34.38 5.17 29.01
CA ARG A 179 -35.04 5.60 27.78
C ARG A 179 -35.81 4.46 27.13
N GLU A 180 -37.04 4.72 26.70
CA GLU A 180 -37.81 3.84 25.82
C GLU A 180 -37.36 3.96 24.36
N ALA A 181 -37.70 2.94 23.57
CA ALA A 181 -37.53 2.96 22.13
C ALA A 181 -38.49 3.97 21.47
N PRO A 182 -38.26 4.40 20.22
CA PRO A 182 -39.10 5.40 19.55
C PRO A 182 -40.59 5.04 19.40
N ASN A 183 -40.95 3.77 19.52
CA ASN A 183 -42.34 3.30 19.54
C ASN A 183 -43.00 3.39 20.95
N GLY A 184 -42.25 3.79 21.98
CA GLY A 184 -42.66 3.88 23.37
C GLY A 184 -42.56 2.56 24.15
N GLU A 185 -41.94 1.52 23.60
CA GLU A 185 -41.69 0.27 24.32
C GLU A 185 -40.36 0.34 25.09
N SER A 186 -40.37 -0.09 26.35
CA SER A 186 -39.15 -0.28 27.14
C SER A 186 -38.34 -1.46 26.61
N PHE A 187 -37.02 -1.39 26.72
CA PHE A 187 -36.11 -2.44 26.30
C PHE A 187 -34.91 -2.53 27.24
N ASP A 188 -34.46 -3.75 27.49
CA ASP A 188 -33.29 -4.07 28.29
C ASP A 188 -32.23 -4.73 27.41
N ILE A 189 -30.96 -4.48 27.71
CA ILE A 189 -29.83 -5.03 26.93
C ILE A 189 -29.06 -6.04 27.77
N THR A 190 -28.88 -7.23 27.22
CA THR A 190 -27.95 -8.24 27.74
C THR A 190 -26.66 -8.26 26.93
N ILE A 191 -25.53 -7.95 27.57
CA ILE A 191 -24.19 -8.06 26.96
C ILE A 191 -23.59 -9.39 27.42
N GLU A 192 -23.35 -10.29 26.47
CA GLU A 192 -22.78 -11.61 26.78
C GLU A 192 -21.28 -11.65 26.55
N VAL A 193 -20.59 -12.29 27.48
CA VAL A 193 -19.12 -12.39 27.49
C VAL A 193 -18.70 -13.81 27.83
N ALA A 194 -17.56 -14.27 27.30
CA ALA A 194 -17.02 -15.58 27.66
C ALA A 194 -16.69 -15.65 29.16
N GLN A 195 -17.26 -16.61 29.86
CA GLN A 195 -16.95 -16.86 31.28
C GLN A 195 -15.47 -17.21 31.54
N SER A 196 -14.73 -17.62 30.51
CA SER A 196 -13.30 -17.92 30.55
C SER A 196 -12.40 -16.69 30.34
N SER A 197 -12.94 -15.52 29.95
CA SER A 197 -12.16 -14.34 29.60
C SER A 197 -12.34 -13.21 30.61
N SER A 198 -11.30 -12.94 31.41
CA SER A 198 -11.27 -11.80 32.34
C SER A 198 -11.39 -10.46 31.57
N ILE A 199 -10.69 -10.34 30.45
CA ILE A 199 -10.74 -9.18 29.55
C ILE A 199 -12.15 -8.97 29.01
N GLY A 200 -12.82 -10.04 28.56
CA GLY A 200 -14.21 -10.00 28.10
C GLY A 200 -15.18 -9.57 29.20
N ILE A 201 -15.07 -10.16 30.40
CA ILE A 201 -15.93 -9.82 31.56
C ILE A 201 -15.80 -8.36 31.95
N ASN A 202 -14.56 -7.86 32.05
CA ASN A 202 -14.30 -6.47 32.40
C ASN A 202 -14.77 -5.53 31.29
N GLY A 203 -14.45 -5.83 30.03
CA GLY A 203 -14.88 -5.03 28.87
C GLY A 203 -16.41 -4.92 28.73
N GLY A 204 -17.13 -6.04 28.89
CA GLY A 204 -18.60 -6.03 28.89
C GLY A 204 -19.19 -5.23 30.04
N THR A 205 -18.56 -5.26 31.22
CA THR A 205 -18.99 -4.46 32.38
C THR A 205 -18.78 -2.97 32.15
N ILE A 206 -17.62 -2.56 31.62
CA ILE A 206 -17.31 -1.18 31.28
C ILE A 206 -18.35 -0.65 30.27
N PHE A 207 -18.67 -1.45 29.25
CA PHE A 207 -19.65 -1.04 28.24
C PHE A 207 -21.10 -1.00 28.77
N ALA A 208 -21.49 -1.93 29.63
CA ALA A 208 -22.79 -1.87 30.30
C ALA A 208 -22.95 -0.56 31.10
N ASN A 209 -21.90 -0.13 31.81
CA ASN A 209 -21.89 1.13 32.53
C ASN A 209 -21.98 2.34 31.58
N ALA A 210 -21.24 2.31 30.47
CA ALA A 210 -21.30 3.36 29.45
C ALA A 210 -22.73 3.54 28.86
N LEU A 211 -23.44 2.43 28.63
CA LEU A 211 -24.85 2.48 28.21
C LEU A 211 -25.77 3.05 29.31
N GLN A 212 -25.53 2.72 30.57
CA GLN A 212 -26.29 3.29 31.68
C GLN A 212 -26.05 4.80 31.85
N ASP A 213 -24.85 5.31 31.53
CA ASP A 213 -24.54 6.75 31.58
C ASP A 213 -25.34 7.58 30.57
N ILE A 214 -25.81 6.96 29.48
CA ILE A 214 -26.74 7.56 28.51
C ILE A 214 -28.20 7.12 28.73
N GLN A 215 -28.50 6.59 29.93
CA GLN A 215 -29.83 6.16 30.37
C GLN A 215 -30.41 4.98 29.57
N ILE A 216 -29.57 4.04 29.13
CA ILE A 216 -30.00 2.79 28.51
C ILE A 216 -29.82 1.64 29.52
N ASN A 217 -30.86 0.85 29.75
CA ASN A 217 -30.78 -0.25 30.71
C ASN A 217 -29.98 -1.43 30.13
N ALA A 218 -28.78 -1.67 30.64
CA ALA A 218 -27.89 -2.73 30.15
C ALA A 218 -27.24 -3.51 31.29
N THR A 219 -27.03 -4.81 31.10
CA THR A 219 -26.32 -5.70 32.04
C THR A 219 -25.36 -6.64 31.30
N SER A 220 -24.15 -6.81 31.84
CA SER A 220 -23.18 -7.80 31.34
C SER A 220 -23.31 -9.13 32.10
N ILE A 221 -23.35 -10.25 31.37
CA ILE A 221 -23.44 -11.59 31.94
C ILE A 221 -22.36 -12.53 31.37
N PRO A 222 -21.61 -13.25 32.23
CA PRO A 222 -20.75 -14.34 31.77
C PRO A 222 -21.59 -15.52 31.26
N THR A 223 -21.34 -15.93 30.02
CA THR A 223 -21.98 -17.06 29.34
C THR A 223 -20.91 -18.06 28.88
N ASP A 224 -21.26 -19.34 28.74
CA ASP A 224 -20.37 -20.32 28.12
C ASP A 224 -20.06 -19.93 26.66
N PHE A 225 -18.78 -20.01 26.27
CA PHE A 225 -18.31 -19.57 24.95
C PHE A 225 -19.06 -20.27 23.81
N TYR A 226 -19.28 -21.58 23.91
CA TYR A 226 -19.93 -22.34 22.85
C TYR A 226 -21.44 -22.11 22.80
N ASP A 227 -22.06 -21.72 23.91
CA ASP A 227 -23.50 -21.46 23.97
C ASP A 227 -23.87 -20.20 23.18
N TYR A 228 -23.18 -19.07 23.40
CA TYR A 228 -23.48 -17.85 22.63
C TYR A 228 -22.92 -17.90 21.21
N LEU A 229 -21.78 -18.58 20.99
CA LEU A 229 -21.22 -18.73 19.64
C LEU A 229 -22.17 -19.51 18.72
N ASN A 230 -22.82 -20.56 19.23
CA ASN A 230 -23.87 -21.25 18.48
C ASN A 230 -25.04 -20.33 18.12
N ARG A 231 -25.45 -19.43 19.03
CA ARG A 231 -26.52 -18.46 18.72
C ARG A 231 -26.11 -17.49 17.61
N LEU A 232 -24.88 -16.97 17.66
CA LEU A 232 -24.34 -16.12 16.60
C LEU A 232 -24.22 -16.88 15.27
N TYR A 233 -23.77 -18.13 15.29
CA TYR A 233 -23.62 -18.96 14.09
C TYR A 233 -24.94 -19.26 13.39
N PHE A 234 -26.05 -19.34 14.12
CA PHE A 234 -27.35 -19.68 13.56
C PHE A 234 -28.34 -18.51 13.57
N HIS A 235 -27.88 -17.29 13.85
CA HIS A 235 -28.71 -16.08 13.88
C HIS A 235 -29.90 -16.19 14.85
N ASP A 236 -29.68 -16.84 16.00
CA ASP A 236 -30.67 -16.92 17.09
C ASP A 236 -30.76 -15.59 17.86
N ASP A 237 -31.61 -15.53 18.90
CA ASP A 237 -31.83 -14.33 19.70
C ASP A 237 -30.60 -13.97 20.56
N PHE A 238 -30.05 -12.78 20.33
CA PHE A 238 -29.02 -12.12 21.15
C PHE A 238 -29.14 -10.60 21.02
N ASP A 239 -28.63 -9.85 22.00
CA ASP A 239 -28.56 -8.38 21.94
C ASP A 239 -27.17 -7.92 21.52
N ILE A 240 -26.19 -8.13 22.41
CA ILE A 240 -24.79 -7.74 22.23
C ILE A 240 -23.86 -8.86 22.74
N VAL A 241 -22.82 -9.18 21.98
CA VAL A 241 -21.80 -10.16 22.38
C VAL A 241 -20.40 -9.57 22.24
N VAL A 242 -19.53 -9.80 23.23
CA VAL A 242 -18.11 -9.41 23.18
C VAL A 242 -17.28 -10.54 22.57
N LEU A 243 -16.49 -10.21 21.56
CA LEU A 243 -15.62 -11.13 20.82
C LEU A 243 -14.23 -10.52 20.60
N GLY A 244 -13.32 -11.33 20.09
CA GLY A 244 -12.07 -10.88 19.51
C GLY A 244 -11.75 -11.68 18.25
N ASP A 245 -11.04 -11.06 17.31
CA ASP A 245 -10.60 -11.68 16.07
C ASP A 245 -9.08 -11.57 15.91
N SER A 246 -8.47 -12.54 15.24
CA SER A 246 -7.10 -12.56 14.72
C SER A 246 -7.16 -12.91 13.24
N PHE A 247 -6.31 -12.26 12.44
CA PHE A 247 -6.22 -12.47 11.00
C PHE A 247 -4.82 -12.98 10.65
N SER A 248 -4.75 -14.09 9.92
CA SER A 248 -3.50 -14.78 9.57
C SER A 248 -2.81 -14.22 8.32
N ASN A 249 -3.35 -13.16 7.72
CA ASN A 249 -2.77 -12.43 6.59
C ASN A 249 -3.43 -11.03 6.48
N PHE A 250 -3.03 -10.27 5.46
CA PHE A 250 -3.60 -8.95 5.18
C PHE A 250 -4.74 -8.96 4.14
N ASP A 251 -5.28 -10.13 3.77
CA ASP A 251 -6.46 -10.23 2.91
C ASP A 251 -7.68 -9.61 3.60
N VAL A 252 -8.41 -8.73 2.91
CA VAL A 252 -9.63 -8.09 3.41
C VAL A 252 -10.90 -8.45 2.63
N SER A 253 -10.84 -9.47 1.76
CA SER A 253 -12.00 -10.01 1.04
C SER A 253 -13.11 -10.51 1.98
N TRP A 254 -12.76 -10.85 3.22
CA TRP A 254 -13.72 -11.18 4.27
C TRP A 254 -14.67 -10.04 4.61
N LEU A 255 -14.37 -8.77 4.27
CA LEU A 255 -15.33 -7.68 4.39
C LEU A 255 -16.61 -7.97 3.58
N ALA A 256 -16.46 -8.51 2.38
CA ALA A 256 -17.60 -8.92 1.56
C ALA A 256 -18.26 -10.21 2.11
N ASP A 257 -17.48 -11.26 2.35
CA ASP A 257 -18.04 -12.57 2.74
C ASP A 257 -18.73 -12.50 4.12
N LYS A 258 -18.10 -11.87 5.11
CA LYS A 258 -18.62 -11.78 6.47
C LYS A 258 -19.74 -10.77 6.63
N TYR A 259 -19.85 -9.70 5.82
CA TYR A 259 -20.80 -8.61 6.10
C TYR A 259 -21.73 -8.21 4.96
N SER A 260 -21.73 -8.95 3.84
CA SER A 260 -22.75 -8.78 2.81
C SER A 260 -24.16 -8.96 3.37
N SER A 261 -25.11 -8.15 2.89
CA SER A 261 -26.53 -8.34 3.20
C SER A 261 -27.05 -9.71 2.75
N LEU A 262 -26.44 -10.34 1.74
CA LEU A 262 -26.82 -11.68 1.27
C LEU A 262 -26.42 -12.77 2.28
N SER A 263 -25.32 -12.56 3.01
CA SER A 263 -24.82 -13.46 4.06
C SER A 263 -25.59 -13.34 5.38
N ALA A 264 -26.54 -12.41 5.49
CA ALA A 264 -27.26 -12.11 6.75
C ALA A 264 -28.16 -13.25 7.26
N TYR A 265 -28.31 -14.35 6.52
CA TYR A 265 -28.99 -15.56 6.97
C TYR A 265 -28.16 -16.82 6.72
N GLU A 266 -26.93 -16.67 6.25
CA GLU A 266 -26.01 -17.78 6.07
C GLU A 266 -25.42 -18.15 7.43
N PRO A 267 -25.47 -19.43 7.84
CA PRO A 267 -24.84 -19.84 9.08
C PRO A 267 -23.36 -19.46 9.11
N GLN A 268 -22.87 -19.03 10.28
CA GLN A 268 -21.48 -18.65 10.57
C GLN A 268 -20.99 -17.36 9.90
N LYS A 269 -21.83 -16.64 9.15
CA LYS A 269 -21.49 -15.35 8.54
C LYS A 269 -22.39 -14.25 9.05
N ASN A 270 -21.94 -13.00 8.92
CA ASN A 270 -22.70 -11.80 9.24
C ASN A 270 -23.37 -11.84 10.63
N PHE A 271 -22.58 -12.15 11.66
CA PHE A 271 -23.04 -12.16 13.05
C PHE A 271 -23.91 -10.97 13.45
N PRO A 272 -23.63 -9.71 13.04
CA PRO A 272 -24.52 -8.60 13.41
C PRO A 272 -25.84 -8.55 12.65
N ASN A 273 -26.16 -9.47 11.72
CA ASN A 273 -27.29 -9.35 10.80
C ASN A 273 -27.31 -8.02 10.03
N PHE A 274 -26.13 -7.49 9.71
CA PHE A 274 -25.97 -6.19 9.08
C PHE A 274 -26.49 -6.21 7.64
N ARG A 275 -27.22 -5.17 7.25
CA ARG A 275 -27.70 -4.97 5.88
C ARG A 275 -27.61 -3.52 5.46
N ASN A 276 -26.89 -3.26 4.39
CA ASN A 276 -26.73 -1.92 3.85
C ASN A 276 -26.45 -1.96 2.35
N ALA A 277 -27.37 -1.41 1.55
CA ALA A 277 -27.26 -1.44 0.09
C ALA A 277 -26.06 -0.61 -0.43
N SER A 278 -25.63 0.44 0.27
CA SER A 278 -24.44 1.21 -0.09
C SER A 278 -23.16 0.44 0.21
N TYR A 279 -23.15 -0.38 1.27
CA TYR A 279 -22.05 -1.30 1.55
C TYR A 279 -21.96 -2.39 0.48
N ASP A 280 -23.10 -3.00 0.12
CA ASP A 280 -23.16 -4.08 -0.87
C ASP A 280 -22.71 -3.67 -2.27
N GLN A 281 -22.81 -2.38 -2.62
CA GLN A 281 -22.38 -1.85 -3.92
C GLN A 281 -20.88 -2.04 -4.20
N TRP A 282 -20.06 -2.18 -3.14
CA TRP A 282 -18.61 -2.31 -3.25
C TRP A 282 -18.12 -3.76 -3.28
N ILE A 283 -18.99 -4.74 -3.01
CA ILE A 283 -18.62 -6.16 -2.89
C ILE A 283 -17.98 -6.68 -4.17
N ASP A 284 -18.56 -6.37 -5.33
CA ASP A 284 -18.08 -6.85 -6.62
C ASP A 284 -16.66 -6.33 -6.92
N GLN A 285 -16.43 -5.04 -6.70
CA GLN A 285 -15.11 -4.42 -6.87
C GLN A 285 -14.08 -4.97 -5.86
N LEU A 286 -14.47 -5.19 -4.60
CA LEU A 286 -13.57 -5.80 -3.61
C LEU A 286 -13.18 -7.22 -4.01
N LEU A 287 -14.13 -8.06 -4.45
CA LEU A 287 -13.88 -9.47 -4.73
C LEU A 287 -13.24 -9.71 -6.10
N HIS A 288 -13.55 -8.88 -7.09
CA HIS A 288 -13.19 -9.10 -8.49
C HIS A 288 -12.24 -8.05 -9.08
N GLY A 289 -11.91 -7.00 -8.34
CA GLY A 289 -10.86 -6.07 -8.73
C GLY A 289 -9.55 -6.80 -9.02
N THR A 290 -8.87 -6.39 -10.09
CA THR A 290 -7.65 -7.03 -10.59
C THR A 290 -6.38 -6.31 -10.14
N SER A 291 -6.53 -5.06 -9.68
CA SER A 291 -5.43 -4.25 -9.16
C SER A 291 -5.57 -3.99 -7.66
N PHE A 292 -4.45 -3.65 -7.04
CA PHE A 292 -4.46 -3.21 -5.64
C PHE A 292 -5.33 -1.97 -5.45
N ASP A 293 -5.29 -1.00 -6.37
CA ASP A 293 -6.01 0.28 -6.24
C ASP A 293 -7.53 0.09 -6.28
N GLU A 294 -8.05 -0.76 -7.18
CA GLU A 294 -9.48 -1.08 -7.26
C GLU A 294 -9.99 -1.70 -5.95
N VAL A 295 -9.24 -2.68 -5.44
CA VAL A 295 -9.58 -3.38 -4.21
C VAL A 295 -9.42 -2.46 -2.99
N TYR A 296 -8.40 -1.60 -2.99
CA TYR A 296 -8.15 -0.63 -1.96
C TYR A 296 -9.30 0.39 -1.87
N GLU A 297 -9.72 1.00 -2.99
CA GLU A 297 -10.86 1.92 -3.01
C GLU A 297 -12.12 1.27 -2.40
N ALA A 298 -12.47 0.06 -2.84
CA ALA A 298 -13.63 -0.67 -2.33
C ALA A 298 -13.52 -0.96 -0.82
N ALA A 299 -12.36 -1.43 -0.36
CA ALA A 299 -12.11 -1.71 1.05
C ALA A 299 -12.27 -0.45 1.93
N ILE A 300 -11.75 0.70 1.48
CA ILE A 300 -11.82 1.97 2.22
C ILE A 300 -13.28 2.45 2.35
N GLU A 301 -14.04 2.43 1.25
CA GLU A 301 -15.44 2.87 1.27
C GLU A 301 -16.33 1.94 2.10
N MET A 302 -16.12 0.62 2.00
CA MET A 302 -16.80 -0.36 2.86
C MET A 302 -16.52 -0.08 4.34
N GLN A 303 -15.26 0.13 4.73
CA GLN A 303 -14.92 0.44 6.13
C GLN A 303 -15.56 1.77 6.60
N ARG A 304 -15.60 2.82 5.77
CA ARG A 304 -16.24 4.10 6.11
C ARG A 304 -17.73 3.93 6.42
N ILE A 305 -18.44 3.18 5.58
CA ILE A 305 -19.85 2.85 5.80
C ILE A 305 -20.00 2.02 7.07
N PHE A 306 -19.13 1.02 7.27
CA PHE A 306 -19.17 0.14 8.43
C PHE A 306 -18.96 0.90 9.75
N VAL A 307 -17.96 1.78 9.82
CA VAL A 307 -17.69 2.65 10.99
C VAL A 307 -18.86 3.61 11.25
N PHE A 308 -19.49 4.14 10.21
CA PHE A 308 -20.66 5.01 10.36
C PHE A 308 -21.88 4.25 10.86
N GLU A 309 -22.14 3.06 10.32
CA GLU A 309 -23.30 2.24 10.66
C GLU A 309 -23.15 1.52 12.01
N CYS A 310 -21.93 1.36 12.51
CA CYS A 310 -21.59 0.70 13.77
C CYS A 310 -22.29 -0.66 13.99
N PRO A 311 -22.31 -1.61 13.03
CA PRO A 311 -22.81 -2.96 13.31
C PRO A 311 -21.91 -3.68 14.32
N LEU A 312 -20.62 -3.32 14.35
CA LEU A 312 -19.68 -3.65 15.41
C LEU A 312 -19.20 -2.38 16.09
N ILE A 313 -18.93 -2.46 17.39
CA ILE A 313 -18.12 -1.48 18.12
C ILE A 313 -16.77 -2.12 18.37
N ILE A 314 -15.78 -1.77 17.54
CA ILE A 314 -14.40 -2.19 17.75
C ILE A 314 -13.89 -1.50 19.01
N LEU A 315 -13.23 -2.22 19.92
CA LEU A 315 -12.86 -1.70 21.23
C LEU A 315 -11.40 -1.23 21.25
N TYR A 316 -10.50 -2.08 20.77
CA TYR A 316 -9.06 -1.87 20.85
C TYR A 316 -8.31 -2.73 19.83
N ASN A 317 -7.16 -2.24 19.38
CA ASN A 317 -6.09 -3.03 18.78
C ASN A 317 -5.04 -3.29 19.87
N ASN A 318 -4.91 -4.53 20.34
CA ASN A 318 -3.89 -4.91 21.31
C ASN A 318 -2.55 -5.27 20.62
N TYR A 319 -1.46 -5.26 21.37
CA TYR A 319 -0.15 -5.74 20.90
C TYR A 319 0.00 -7.23 21.20
N GLN A 320 0.62 -7.98 20.28
CA GLN A 320 1.17 -9.31 20.52
C GLN A 320 2.46 -9.14 21.34
N ILE A 321 2.41 -9.49 22.62
CA ILE A 321 3.56 -9.44 23.51
C ILE A 321 4.26 -10.80 23.44
N SER A 322 5.55 -10.80 23.16
CA SER A 322 6.38 -12.02 23.08
C SER A 322 7.63 -11.86 23.93
N ALA A 323 8.07 -12.95 24.54
CA ALA A 323 9.30 -12.99 25.33
C ALA A 323 10.19 -14.12 24.87
N TYR A 324 11.48 -13.82 24.71
CA TYR A 324 12.48 -14.78 24.26
C TYR A 324 13.86 -14.46 24.82
N ARG A 325 14.73 -15.45 24.84
CA ARG A 325 16.12 -15.31 25.27
C ARG A 325 16.96 -14.62 24.20
N ASN A 326 17.70 -13.59 24.58
CA ASN A 326 18.61 -12.84 23.68
C ASN A 326 20.10 -13.17 23.90
N ASP A 327 20.43 -14.07 24.84
CA ASP A 327 21.79 -14.42 25.25
C ASP A 327 22.39 -15.64 24.54
N ARG A 328 21.57 -16.39 23.80
CA ARG A 328 21.96 -17.69 23.19
C ARG A 328 21.81 -17.75 21.68
N PHE A 329 20.79 -17.09 21.15
CA PHE A 329 20.41 -17.16 19.76
C PHE A 329 20.24 -15.77 19.17
N GLU A 330 20.62 -15.64 17.91
CA GLU A 330 20.38 -14.48 17.05
C GLU A 330 19.46 -14.90 15.89
N GLY A 331 18.99 -13.93 15.11
CA GLY A 331 18.10 -14.21 13.97
C GLY A 331 16.63 -14.45 14.34
N ILE A 332 16.20 -13.97 15.51
CA ILE A 332 14.78 -13.85 15.86
C ILE A 332 14.14 -12.82 14.93
N VAL A 333 13.03 -13.19 14.28
CA VAL A 333 12.36 -12.36 13.27
C VAL A 333 11.04 -11.88 13.85
N ASN A 334 10.85 -10.58 13.89
CA ASN A 334 9.59 -9.99 14.28
C ASN A 334 8.64 -9.92 13.08
N ASP A 335 7.79 -10.94 12.91
CA ASP A 335 6.81 -11.00 11.84
C ASP A 335 5.63 -10.05 12.10
N ALA A 336 5.14 -9.39 11.06
CA ALA A 336 4.07 -8.39 11.17
C ALA A 336 2.70 -8.99 11.53
N ILE A 337 2.51 -10.29 11.33
CA ILE A 337 1.27 -11.03 11.62
C ILE A 337 1.42 -11.80 12.94
N ASP A 338 2.49 -12.59 13.08
CA ASP A 338 2.66 -13.56 14.18
C ASP A 338 3.63 -13.11 15.28
N GLY A 339 4.37 -12.01 15.06
CA GLY A 339 5.42 -11.56 15.97
C GLY A 339 6.67 -12.46 15.97
N PRO A 340 7.48 -12.45 17.04
CA PRO A 340 8.70 -13.25 17.15
C PRO A 340 8.49 -14.77 17.12
N ALA A 341 7.35 -15.24 17.63
CA ALA A 341 6.98 -16.65 17.66
C ALA A 341 6.39 -17.06 16.30
N CYS A 342 7.21 -17.02 15.24
CA CYS A 342 6.78 -17.25 13.86
C CYS A 342 7.66 -18.25 13.09
N TRP A 343 7.20 -18.63 11.89
CA TRP A 343 7.94 -19.49 10.96
C TRP A 343 9.31 -18.90 10.59
N TRP A 344 9.42 -17.58 10.41
CA TRP A 344 10.67 -16.92 10.02
C TRP A 344 11.75 -17.00 11.09
N THR A 345 11.36 -16.91 12.37
CA THR A 345 12.27 -17.17 13.49
C THR A 345 12.81 -18.60 13.42
N ASN A 346 11.93 -19.60 13.25
CA ASN A 346 12.35 -21.00 13.10
C ASN A 346 13.33 -21.20 11.93
N TYR A 347 13.16 -20.46 10.84
CA TYR A 347 14.01 -20.54 9.67
C TYR A 347 15.36 -19.81 9.84
N ARG A 348 15.39 -18.64 10.48
CA ARG A 348 16.57 -17.76 10.55
C ARG A 348 17.37 -17.86 11.84
N VAL A 349 16.78 -18.39 12.91
CA VAL A 349 17.43 -18.47 14.21
C VAL A 349 18.72 -19.28 14.11
N HIS A 350 19.78 -18.79 14.75
CA HIS A 350 21.08 -19.43 14.82
C HIS A 350 21.78 -19.09 16.15
N SER A 351 22.67 -19.98 16.59
CA SER A 351 23.45 -19.71 17.79
C SER A 351 24.32 -18.47 17.59
N GLN A 352 24.56 -17.71 18.66
CA GLN A 352 25.55 -16.62 18.65
C GLN A 352 26.98 -17.11 18.28
N GLN A 353 27.23 -18.42 18.35
CA GLN A 353 28.48 -19.05 17.92
C GLN A 353 28.48 -19.45 16.44
N GLY A 354 27.40 -19.17 15.69
CA GLY A 354 27.20 -19.53 14.28
C GLY A 354 26.05 -20.52 14.05
N SER A 355 26.09 -21.27 12.95
CA SER A 355 25.06 -22.27 12.64
C SER A 355 25.10 -23.48 13.57
N GLY A 356 23.93 -24.03 13.89
CA GLY A 356 23.73 -25.18 14.76
C GLY A 356 23.02 -24.85 16.08
N GLY A 357 22.75 -25.88 16.88
CA GLY A 357 22.08 -25.77 18.17
C GLY A 357 20.61 -26.21 18.16
N ILE A 358 20.02 -26.23 19.36
CA ILE A 358 18.64 -26.66 19.62
C ILE A 358 17.86 -25.45 20.11
N PHE A 359 16.86 -25.01 19.35
CA PHE A 359 15.98 -23.90 19.70
C PHE A 359 14.67 -24.43 20.28
N ARG A 360 14.24 -23.93 21.44
CA ARG A 360 13.15 -24.54 22.22
C ARG A 360 12.00 -23.56 22.43
N TRP A 361 10.79 -24.00 22.17
CA TRP A 361 9.55 -23.25 22.36
C TRP A 361 8.74 -23.83 23.52
N SER A 362 7.92 -23.01 24.17
CA SER A 362 6.75 -23.48 24.91
C SER A 362 5.49 -23.35 24.06
N LEU A 363 4.63 -24.37 24.09
CA LEU A 363 3.27 -24.35 23.52
C LEU A 363 2.27 -24.74 24.61
N PRO A 364 1.12 -24.06 24.73
CA PRO A 364 0.14 -24.37 25.78
C PRO A 364 -0.60 -25.70 25.53
N LEU A 365 -0.66 -26.14 24.28
CA LEU A 365 -1.35 -27.35 23.85
C LEU A 365 -0.40 -28.22 23.02
N ASP A 366 -0.65 -29.53 23.06
CA ASP A 366 0.02 -30.48 22.17
C ASP A 366 -0.51 -30.35 20.72
N ILE A 367 0.27 -30.85 19.77
CA ILE A 367 -0.14 -30.95 18.37
C ILE A 367 -1.33 -31.92 18.27
N ASP A 368 -2.41 -31.47 17.65
CA ASP A 368 -3.67 -32.20 17.55
C ASP A 368 -3.63 -33.30 16.47
N THR A 369 -2.80 -33.13 15.44
CA THR A 369 -2.73 -34.01 14.27
C THR A 369 -1.44 -33.81 13.46
N PHE A 370 -0.94 -34.89 12.86
CA PHE A 370 0.17 -34.86 11.90
C PHE A 370 -0.33 -35.04 10.45
N ASN A 371 -1.64 -34.95 10.23
CA ASN A 371 -2.24 -34.94 8.91
C ASN A 371 -2.11 -33.55 8.27
N VAL A 372 -1.24 -33.44 7.27
CA VAL A 372 -1.04 -32.22 6.46
C VAL A 372 -2.33 -31.66 5.82
N PHE A 373 -3.36 -32.50 5.64
CA PHE A 373 -4.65 -32.11 5.06
C PHE A 373 -5.68 -31.67 6.11
N TYR A 374 -5.40 -31.80 7.40
CA TYR A 374 -6.35 -31.61 8.51
C TYR A 374 -5.77 -30.59 9.51
N GLY A 375 -5.62 -29.32 9.13
CA GLY A 375 -5.18 -28.26 10.04
C GLY A 375 -6.38 -27.55 10.66
N GLN A 376 -6.73 -27.83 11.91
CA GLN A 376 -7.82 -27.16 12.64
C GLN A 376 -7.31 -26.27 13.79
N PHE A 377 -6.12 -26.52 14.34
CA PHE A 377 -5.52 -25.69 15.39
C PHE A 377 -4.20 -25.06 14.94
N TRP A 378 -3.97 -23.82 15.40
CA TRP A 378 -2.84 -22.97 14.98
C TRP A 378 -1.48 -23.67 15.20
N TYR A 379 -1.29 -24.31 16.36
CA TYR A 379 -0.04 -25.01 16.71
C TYR A 379 0.29 -26.20 15.79
N GLY A 380 -0.73 -26.98 15.40
CA GLY A 380 -0.57 -28.08 14.45
C GLY A 380 -0.26 -27.57 13.05
N TYR A 381 -0.93 -26.50 12.63
CA TYR A 381 -0.70 -25.86 11.33
C TYR A 381 0.73 -25.28 11.20
N ASP A 382 1.22 -24.57 12.22
CA ASP A 382 2.58 -24.00 12.22
C ASP A 382 3.66 -25.08 12.18
N SER A 383 3.43 -26.18 12.91
CA SER A 383 4.31 -27.35 12.90
C SER A 383 4.37 -28.01 11.52
N LEU A 384 3.22 -28.16 10.84
CA LEU A 384 3.14 -28.72 9.49
C LEU A 384 3.80 -27.81 8.44
N ASN A 385 3.74 -26.49 8.61
CA ASN A 385 4.39 -25.50 7.73
C ASN A 385 5.93 -25.53 7.79
N LEU A 386 6.52 -26.17 8.80
CA LEU A 386 7.96 -26.45 8.82
C LEU A 386 8.36 -27.64 7.93
N MET A 387 7.39 -28.48 7.56
CA MET A 387 7.58 -29.71 6.78
C MET A 387 7.16 -29.56 5.31
N TYR A 388 6.27 -28.64 4.97
CA TYR A 388 5.79 -28.50 3.60
C TYR A 388 5.80 -27.02 3.18
N ASP A 389 6.38 -26.75 2.01
CA ASP A 389 6.43 -25.41 1.42
C ASP A 389 5.34 -25.22 0.37
N GLY A 390 4.86 -23.98 0.26
CA GLY A 390 4.03 -23.52 -0.85
C GLY A 390 4.85 -22.90 -1.98
N LEU A 391 4.19 -22.60 -3.11
CA LEU A 391 4.81 -21.88 -4.23
C LEU A 391 5.25 -20.47 -3.81
N LEU A 392 4.40 -19.81 -3.03
CA LEU A 392 4.63 -18.49 -2.44
C LEU A 392 4.69 -18.61 -0.92
N LYS A 393 5.31 -17.61 -0.28
CA LYS A 393 5.33 -17.44 1.18
C LYS A 393 5.24 -15.95 1.50
N HIS A 394 4.70 -15.59 2.66
CA HIS A 394 4.76 -14.21 3.13
C HIS A 394 6.14 -13.90 3.68
N ASN A 395 6.76 -12.78 3.30
CA ASN A 395 7.92 -12.25 4.03
C ASN A 395 7.50 -11.73 5.42
N PRO A 396 8.44 -11.36 6.31
CA PRO A 396 8.11 -10.85 7.64
C PRO A 396 7.22 -9.60 7.63
N GLU A 397 7.17 -8.87 6.52
CA GLU A 397 6.31 -7.72 6.30
C GLU A 397 4.91 -8.09 5.77
N GLY A 398 4.58 -9.39 5.65
CA GLY A 398 3.27 -9.90 5.20
C GLY A 398 3.07 -9.96 3.68
N VAL A 399 4.10 -9.65 2.89
CA VAL A 399 4.07 -9.62 1.41
C VAL A 399 4.34 -11.00 0.81
N TYR A 400 3.55 -11.42 -0.17
CA TYR A 400 3.82 -12.64 -0.94
C TYR A 400 5.13 -12.55 -1.74
N ILE A 401 6.06 -13.47 -1.48
CA ILE A 401 7.32 -13.65 -2.20
C ILE A 401 7.40 -15.06 -2.83
N PRO A 402 8.06 -15.21 -3.99
CA PRO A 402 8.37 -16.52 -4.55
C PRO A 402 9.19 -17.38 -3.58
N TRP A 403 8.72 -18.59 -3.31
CA TRP A 403 9.35 -19.51 -2.37
C TRP A 403 9.78 -20.82 -3.03
N LEU A 404 8.86 -21.76 -3.26
CA LEU A 404 9.11 -22.92 -4.10
C LEU A 404 9.03 -22.57 -5.60
N ALA A 405 8.40 -21.44 -5.93
CA ALA A 405 8.53 -20.81 -7.23
C ALA A 405 9.79 -19.93 -7.31
N GLU A 406 10.48 -19.95 -8.46
CA GLU A 406 11.49 -18.95 -8.84
C GLU A 406 10.84 -17.66 -9.33
N SER A 407 9.72 -17.79 -10.07
CA SER A 407 8.97 -16.67 -10.62
C SER A 407 7.54 -17.08 -10.98
N TYR A 408 6.69 -16.10 -11.22
CA TYR A 408 5.37 -16.31 -11.78
C TYR A 408 4.93 -15.13 -12.65
N ILE A 409 3.95 -15.37 -13.52
CA ILE A 409 3.25 -14.37 -14.32
C ILE A 409 1.76 -14.52 -14.05
N ILE A 410 1.04 -13.40 -13.97
CA ILE A 410 -0.43 -13.35 -13.88
C ILE A 410 -0.94 -12.74 -15.17
N GLU A 411 -1.94 -13.36 -15.80
CA GLU A 411 -2.50 -12.92 -17.07
C GLU A 411 -4.03 -13.02 -17.03
N THR A 412 -4.71 -12.02 -17.58
CA THR A 412 -6.14 -12.03 -17.92
C THR A 412 -6.33 -12.17 -19.45
N ASN A 413 -7.56 -12.16 -19.94
CA ASN A 413 -7.80 -12.12 -21.39
C ASN A 413 -7.20 -10.86 -22.06
N ALA A 414 -7.18 -9.73 -21.34
CA ALA A 414 -6.62 -8.48 -21.83
C ALA A 414 -5.09 -8.59 -22.06
N ASP A 415 -4.39 -9.29 -21.15
CA ASP A 415 -2.94 -9.52 -21.25
C ASP A 415 -2.62 -10.63 -22.27
N ASN A 416 -3.43 -11.69 -22.29
CA ASN A 416 -3.23 -12.88 -23.10
C ASN A 416 -4.56 -13.44 -23.62
N PRO A 417 -4.88 -13.28 -24.91
CA PRO A 417 -6.15 -13.76 -25.50
C PRO A 417 -6.38 -15.27 -25.42
N THR A 418 -5.37 -16.06 -25.04
CA THR A 418 -5.52 -17.51 -24.78
C THR A 418 -6.10 -17.82 -23.40
N VAL A 419 -6.14 -16.84 -22.50
CA VAL A 419 -6.90 -16.87 -21.26
C VAL A 419 -8.34 -16.49 -21.62
N PRO A 420 -9.37 -17.28 -21.27
CA PRO A 420 -10.75 -16.91 -21.57
C PRO A 420 -11.17 -15.60 -20.90
N ASP A 421 -12.14 -14.89 -21.49
CA ASP A 421 -12.68 -13.65 -20.94
C ASP A 421 -13.22 -13.84 -19.50
N GLY A 422 -12.90 -12.91 -18.60
CA GLY A 422 -13.21 -13.00 -17.17
C GLY A 422 -12.47 -14.08 -16.40
N HIS A 423 -11.31 -14.55 -16.87
CA HIS A 423 -10.48 -15.55 -16.20
C HIS A 423 -9.10 -14.97 -15.83
N THR A 424 -8.51 -15.51 -14.76
CA THR A 424 -7.10 -15.26 -14.42
C THR A 424 -6.28 -16.53 -14.60
N ARG A 425 -5.13 -16.43 -15.29
CA ARG A 425 -4.12 -17.49 -15.38
C ARG A 425 -2.86 -17.09 -14.62
N PHE A 426 -2.34 -18.01 -13.83
CA PHE A 426 -1.01 -17.93 -13.22
C PHE A 426 -0.10 -18.95 -13.87
N THR A 427 1.10 -18.52 -14.27
CA THR A 427 2.15 -19.41 -14.80
C THR A 427 3.37 -19.32 -13.90
N PHE A 428 3.66 -20.38 -13.14
CA PHE A 428 4.78 -20.47 -12.21
C PHE A 428 5.96 -21.22 -12.84
N GLN A 429 7.18 -20.72 -12.61
CA GLN A 429 8.42 -21.49 -12.76
C GLN A 429 8.88 -21.94 -11.38
N ILE A 430 9.04 -23.26 -11.21
CA ILE A 430 9.39 -23.89 -9.93
C ILE A 430 10.91 -24.09 -9.87
N VAL A 431 11.47 -23.98 -8.65
CA VAL A 431 12.90 -24.19 -8.42
C VAL A 431 13.36 -25.56 -8.92
N ASN A 432 14.49 -25.59 -9.62
CA ASN A 432 15.00 -26.83 -10.23
C ASN A 432 15.86 -27.70 -9.30
N ASN A 433 16.18 -27.21 -8.11
CA ASN A 433 17.04 -27.87 -7.14
C ASN A 433 16.28 -28.39 -5.89
N ALA A 434 14.94 -28.35 -5.90
CA ALA A 434 14.14 -28.91 -4.82
C ALA A 434 14.07 -30.44 -4.88
N THR A 435 14.23 -31.05 -3.70
CA THR A 435 14.15 -32.50 -3.50
C THR A 435 13.33 -32.80 -2.26
N TRP A 436 12.54 -33.85 -2.32
CA TRP A 436 11.94 -34.48 -1.17
C TRP A 436 13.03 -35.11 -0.28
N SER A 437 12.72 -35.29 1.00
CA SER A 437 13.62 -35.90 2.00
C SER A 437 13.99 -37.36 1.70
N ASP A 438 13.30 -38.03 0.79
CA ASP A 438 13.69 -39.35 0.26
C ASP A 438 14.63 -39.28 -0.95
N GLY A 439 15.00 -38.08 -1.39
CA GLY A 439 15.87 -37.82 -2.53
C GLY A 439 15.16 -37.73 -3.88
N THR A 440 13.83 -37.93 -3.93
CA THR A 440 13.05 -37.75 -5.16
C THR A 440 13.02 -36.25 -5.53
N PRO A 441 13.26 -35.86 -6.79
CA PRO A 441 13.11 -34.48 -7.22
C PRO A 441 11.68 -33.98 -6.99
N LEU A 442 11.53 -32.76 -6.46
CA LEU A 442 10.25 -32.07 -6.40
C LEU A 442 10.03 -31.35 -7.74
N THR A 443 8.87 -31.58 -8.35
CA THR A 443 8.55 -31.07 -9.69
C THR A 443 7.20 -30.35 -9.73
N ALA A 444 6.92 -29.66 -10.83
CA ALA A 444 5.62 -29.07 -11.12
C ALA A 444 4.47 -30.11 -11.12
N GLN A 445 4.76 -31.39 -11.38
CA GLN A 445 3.76 -32.44 -11.29
C GLN A 445 3.33 -32.73 -9.85
N ASP A 446 4.20 -32.54 -8.85
CA ASP A 446 3.83 -32.62 -7.44
C ASP A 446 2.91 -31.47 -7.06
N VAL A 447 3.20 -30.27 -7.55
CA VAL A 447 2.37 -29.08 -7.35
C VAL A 447 0.99 -29.27 -7.97
N ALA A 448 0.92 -29.66 -9.26
CA ALA A 448 -0.34 -29.92 -9.92
C ALA A 448 -1.13 -31.03 -9.23
N PHE A 449 -0.47 -32.10 -8.80
CA PHE A 449 -1.13 -33.17 -8.04
C PHE A 449 -1.73 -32.63 -6.73
N SER A 450 -0.95 -31.89 -5.94
CA SER A 450 -1.35 -31.39 -4.62
C SER A 450 -2.63 -30.55 -4.68
N TYR A 451 -2.67 -29.55 -5.57
CA TYR A 451 -3.81 -28.65 -5.64
C TYR A 451 -5.05 -29.33 -6.23
N ASN A 452 -4.89 -30.26 -7.18
CA ASN A 452 -6.02 -31.05 -7.68
C ASN A 452 -6.54 -32.01 -6.58
N PHE A 453 -5.66 -32.62 -5.79
CA PHE A 453 -6.03 -33.45 -4.65
C PHE A 453 -6.85 -32.64 -3.63
N TYR A 454 -6.44 -31.42 -3.30
CA TYR A 454 -7.21 -30.53 -2.41
C TYR A 454 -8.59 -30.20 -2.97
N ARG A 455 -8.66 -29.79 -4.24
CA ARG A 455 -9.94 -29.47 -4.90
C ARG A 455 -10.91 -30.67 -4.89
N GLU A 456 -10.39 -31.87 -5.09
CA GLU A 456 -11.17 -33.11 -5.20
C GLU A 456 -11.57 -33.68 -3.84
N GLY A 457 -10.77 -33.48 -2.78
CA GLY A 457 -11.07 -33.94 -1.43
C GLY A 457 -12.23 -33.18 -0.79
N ILE A 458 -13.44 -33.74 -0.82
CA ILE A 458 -14.63 -33.07 -0.31
C ILE A 458 -14.54 -32.87 1.22
N GLY A 459 -14.92 -31.66 1.66
CA GLY A 459 -14.91 -31.28 3.08
C GLY A 459 -13.55 -30.86 3.64
N GLY A 460 -12.47 -30.92 2.85
CA GLY A 460 -11.15 -30.43 3.24
C GLY A 460 -11.03 -28.91 3.16
N PHE A 461 -10.41 -28.29 4.16
CA PHE A 461 -10.25 -26.83 4.23
C PHE A 461 -9.33 -26.27 3.13
N LEU A 462 -8.28 -27.03 2.74
CA LEU A 462 -7.32 -26.61 1.72
C LEU A 462 -7.94 -26.46 0.31
N GLY A 463 -9.06 -27.14 0.05
CA GLY A 463 -9.71 -27.17 -1.26
C GLY A 463 -10.98 -26.34 -1.37
N TYR A 464 -11.45 -25.71 -0.28
CA TYR A 464 -12.71 -24.97 -0.25
C TYR A 464 -12.74 -23.86 -1.31
N ASP A 465 -11.73 -23.00 -1.30
CA ASP A 465 -11.53 -21.90 -2.25
C ASP A 465 -11.30 -22.39 -3.69
N LEU A 466 -10.51 -23.46 -3.88
CA LEU A 466 -10.24 -24.04 -5.20
C LEU A 466 -11.53 -24.54 -5.87
N ARG A 467 -12.36 -25.25 -5.10
CA ARG A 467 -13.55 -25.91 -5.63
C ARG A 467 -14.67 -24.91 -5.89
N ASP A 468 -14.88 -23.96 -4.98
CA ASP A 468 -15.93 -22.96 -5.09
C ASP A 468 -15.62 -21.92 -6.18
N LYS A 469 -14.33 -21.66 -6.45
CA LYS A 469 -13.88 -20.79 -7.55
C LYS A 469 -13.75 -21.50 -8.89
N GLY A 470 -14.05 -22.80 -9.02
CA GLY A 470 -13.96 -23.52 -10.30
C GLY A 470 -12.53 -23.65 -10.85
N TRP A 471 -11.53 -23.66 -9.97
CA TRP A 471 -10.11 -23.64 -10.28
C TRP A 471 -9.61 -24.89 -11.04
N ILE A 472 -8.63 -24.69 -11.93
CA ILE A 472 -7.93 -25.75 -12.68
C ILE A 472 -6.42 -25.52 -12.60
N GLY A 473 -5.63 -26.58 -12.42
CA GLY A 473 -4.17 -26.50 -12.52
C GLY A 473 -3.53 -27.74 -13.14
N TYR A 474 -2.45 -27.53 -13.89
CA TYR A 474 -1.71 -28.57 -14.61
C TYR A 474 -0.24 -28.19 -14.80
N ALA A 475 0.60 -29.19 -15.07
CA ALA A 475 2.04 -29.02 -15.25
C ALA A 475 2.47 -29.43 -16.67
N PRO A 476 2.65 -28.48 -17.61
CA PRO A 476 3.12 -28.80 -18.97
C PRO A 476 4.53 -29.37 -19.03
N THR A 477 5.39 -29.01 -18.07
CA THR A 477 6.77 -29.48 -17.95
C THR A 477 7.07 -29.79 -16.48
N ASP A 478 8.25 -30.33 -16.19
CA ASP A 478 8.67 -30.63 -14.80
C ASP A 478 8.91 -29.39 -13.93
N TYR A 479 8.99 -28.21 -14.54
CA TYR A 479 9.29 -26.95 -13.83
C TYR A 479 8.26 -25.86 -14.08
N THR A 480 7.27 -26.09 -14.94
CA THR A 480 6.23 -25.11 -15.24
C THR A 480 4.89 -25.62 -14.72
N PHE A 481 4.28 -24.85 -13.83
CA PHE A 481 2.93 -25.08 -13.32
C PHE A 481 2.00 -23.96 -13.78
N ILE A 482 0.86 -24.32 -14.35
CA ILE A 482 -0.17 -23.39 -14.79
C ILE A 482 -1.42 -23.59 -13.94
N SER A 483 -2.00 -22.48 -13.49
CA SER A 483 -3.22 -22.41 -12.71
C SER A 483 -4.19 -21.44 -13.38
N GLU A 484 -5.47 -21.78 -13.44
CA GLU A 484 -6.51 -20.98 -14.08
C GLU A 484 -7.74 -20.87 -13.17
N PHE A 485 -8.25 -19.65 -13.02
CA PHE A 485 -9.50 -19.34 -12.33
C PHE A 485 -10.52 -18.80 -13.34
N PRO A 486 -11.77 -19.29 -13.34
CA PRO A 486 -12.89 -18.74 -14.11
C PRO A 486 -13.48 -17.45 -13.51
N SER A 487 -12.62 -16.63 -12.93
CA SER A 487 -12.91 -15.31 -12.40
C SER A 487 -11.64 -14.47 -12.46
N GLU A 488 -11.83 -13.15 -12.46
CA GLU A 488 -10.79 -12.16 -12.21
C GLU A 488 -10.82 -11.75 -10.73
N SER A 489 -9.65 -11.69 -10.09
CA SER A 489 -9.52 -11.28 -8.68
C SER A 489 -8.05 -11.13 -8.27
N TYR A 490 -7.72 -10.01 -7.64
CA TYR A 490 -6.46 -9.76 -6.91
C TYR A 490 -6.20 -10.84 -5.84
N TRP A 491 -7.25 -11.33 -5.19
CA TRP A 491 -7.15 -12.29 -4.08
C TRP A 491 -6.77 -13.71 -4.52
N HIS A 492 -6.74 -14.03 -5.81
CA HIS A 492 -6.35 -15.37 -6.26
C HIS A 492 -4.91 -15.75 -5.86
N ILE A 493 -4.03 -14.76 -5.69
CA ILE A 493 -2.63 -15.00 -5.34
C ILE A 493 -2.44 -15.70 -3.98
N SER A 494 -3.33 -15.46 -3.02
CA SER A 494 -3.26 -16.05 -1.67
C SER A 494 -3.33 -17.58 -1.68
N THR A 495 -3.99 -18.13 -2.70
CA THR A 495 -4.15 -19.57 -2.95
C THR A 495 -2.81 -20.32 -2.98
N PHE A 496 -1.73 -19.67 -3.43
CA PHE A 496 -0.46 -20.34 -3.75
C PHE A 496 0.50 -20.48 -2.57
N THR A 497 0.05 -20.15 -1.36
CA THR A 497 0.78 -20.40 -0.10
C THR A 497 0.53 -21.80 0.47
N LYS A 498 -0.45 -22.55 -0.09
CA LYS A 498 -0.81 -23.90 0.36
C LYS A 498 0.38 -24.88 0.22
N PRO A 499 0.53 -25.83 1.16
CA PRO A 499 1.62 -26.80 1.14
C PRO A 499 1.57 -27.66 -0.12
N VAL A 500 2.73 -27.96 -0.70
CA VAL A 500 2.89 -28.98 -1.74
C VAL A 500 3.19 -30.32 -1.09
N VAL A 501 2.53 -31.39 -1.55
CA VAL A 501 2.70 -32.76 -1.05
C VAL A 501 3.29 -33.69 -2.11
N PRO A 502 4.04 -34.74 -1.70
CA PRO A 502 4.72 -35.64 -2.63
C PRO A 502 3.72 -36.51 -3.41
N LYS A 503 3.66 -36.31 -4.73
CA LYS A 503 2.74 -37.08 -5.58
C LYS A 503 2.99 -38.58 -5.47
N HIS A 504 4.25 -39.01 -5.43
CA HIS A 504 4.59 -40.45 -5.39
C HIS A 504 4.14 -41.16 -4.11
N ILE A 505 3.82 -40.42 -3.04
CA ILE A 505 3.27 -40.97 -1.79
C ILE A 505 1.75 -41.00 -1.83
N PHE A 506 1.12 -39.92 -2.34
CA PHE A 506 -0.33 -39.72 -2.21
C PHE A 506 -1.13 -40.05 -3.48
N GLN A 507 -0.49 -40.32 -4.63
CA GLN A 507 -1.19 -40.56 -5.91
C GLN A 507 -2.18 -41.74 -5.90
N ASP A 508 -1.98 -42.71 -5.02
CA ASP A 508 -2.85 -43.89 -4.87
C ASP A 508 -3.91 -43.71 -3.77
N MET A 509 -3.89 -42.57 -3.06
CA MET A 509 -4.91 -42.20 -2.08
C MET A 509 -6.13 -41.63 -2.80
N ASP A 510 -7.31 -42.11 -2.42
CA ASP A 510 -8.57 -41.48 -2.82
C ASP A 510 -8.68 -40.11 -2.13
N PRO A 511 -8.84 -38.99 -2.88
CA PRO A 511 -8.96 -37.67 -2.30
C PRO A 511 -10.02 -37.56 -1.23
N ASP A 512 -11.14 -38.30 -1.32
CA ASP A 512 -12.20 -38.28 -0.29
C ASP A 512 -11.77 -38.89 1.05
N ASN A 513 -10.64 -39.60 1.09
CA ASN A 513 -10.06 -40.19 2.29
C ASN A 513 -8.93 -39.34 2.90
N TRP A 514 -8.78 -38.08 2.48
CA TRP A 514 -7.77 -37.14 2.99
C TRP A 514 -7.75 -37.05 4.52
N ASN A 515 -8.91 -37.13 5.16
CA ASN A 515 -9.09 -37.05 6.62
C ASN A 515 -8.73 -38.35 7.36
N THR A 516 -8.51 -39.46 6.64
CA THR A 516 -8.14 -40.75 7.23
C THR A 516 -6.64 -40.93 7.36
N TYR A 517 -5.85 -40.15 6.62
CA TYR A 517 -4.41 -40.11 6.75
C TYR A 517 -4.05 -39.43 8.07
N ASN A 518 -3.27 -40.08 8.92
CA ASN A 518 -2.63 -39.42 10.05
C ASN A 518 -1.41 -40.28 10.41
N PRO A 519 -0.18 -39.89 10.00
CA PRO A 519 1.00 -40.71 10.22
C PRO A 519 1.30 -40.78 11.72
N ASP A 520 1.74 -41.95 12.19
CA ASP A 520 2.34 -42.05 13.53
C ASP A 520 3.76 -41.48 13.45
N PRO A 521 4.05 -40.36 14.11
CA PRO A 521 5.35 -39.70 14.01
C PRO A 521 6.53 -40.54 14.54
N ASN A 522 6.27 -41.61 15.30
CA ASN A 522 7.30 -42.50 15.84
C ASN A 522 7.47 -43.79 15.02
N GLU A 523 6.51 -44.16 14.18
CA GLU A 523 6.55 -45.39 13.38
C GLU A 523 6.67 -45.12 11.88
N ASP A 524 6.04 -44.05 11.39
CA ASP A 524 5.94 -43.73 9.97
C ASP A 524 6.99 -42.71 9.55
N GLN A 525 7.63 -42.96 8.41
CA GLN A 525 8.52 -41.98 7.80
C GLN A 525 7.68 -40.94 7.04
N ILE A 526 7.64 -39.70 7.55
CA ILE A 526 6.94 -38.61 6.89
C ILE A 526 7.86 -37.95 5.85
N ILE A 527 7.47 -38.02 4.57
CA ILE A 527 8.22 -37.38 3.49
C ILE A 527 7.83 -35.90 3.39
N THR A 528 8.84 -35.05 3.54
CA THR A 528 8.78 -33.57 3.59
C THR A 528 9.73 -32.95 2.55
N SER A 529 9.38 -31.76 2.06
CA SER A 529 10.26 -30.87 1.26
C SER A 529 10.70 -29.63 2.04
N GLY A 530 10.17 -29.44 3.25
CA GLY A 530 10.38 -28.24 4.06
C GLY A 530 11.76 -28.16 4.72
N PRO A 531 12.04 -27.03 5.39
CA PRO A 531 13.32 -26.80 6.08
C PRO A 531 13.58 -27.81 7.21
N PHE A 532 12.54 -28.40 7.79
CA PHE A 532 12.66 -29.40 8.85
C PHE A 532 11.85 -30.66 8.56
N TYR A 533 12.25 -31.75 9.20
CA TYR A 533 11.46 -32.97 9.29
C TYR A 533 11.23 -33.33 10.76
N LEU A 534 10.10 -33.97 11.03
CA LEU A 534 9.77 -34.46 12.35
C LEU A 534 10.71 -35.62 12.72
N SER A 535 11.53 -35.45 13.76
CA SER A 535 12.53 -36.44 14.19
C SER A 535 12.09 -37.23 15.41
N HIS A 536 11.27 -36.66 16.29
CA HIS A 536 10.74 -37.35 17.46
C HIS A 536 9.47 -36.68 18.00
N TYR A 537 8.58 -37.47 18.61
CA TYR A 537 7.38 -36.99 19.27
C TYR A 537 7.11 -37.78 20.54
N GLU A 538 6.94 -37.07 21.66
CA GLU A 538 6.49 -37.64 22.93
C GLU A 538 5.15 -36.98 23.31
N ASN A 539 4.08 -37.80 23.30
CA ASN A 539 2.71 -37.35 23.45
C ASN A 539 2.49 -36.55 24.74
N GLY A 540 2.00 -35.31 24.59
CA GLY A 540 1.74 -34.39 25.68
C GLY A 540 3.00 -33.81 26.35
N GLU A 541 4.20 -34.13 25.87
CA GLU A 541 5.46 -33.60 26.40
C GLU A 541 6.18 -32.68 25.41
N TYR A 542 6.53 -33.18 24.22
CA TYR A 542 7.21 -32.36 23.22
C TYR A 542 7.18 -32.95 21.80
N THR A 543 7.35 -32.07 20.81
CA THR A 543 7.58 -32.40 19.40
C THR A 543 8.94 -31.87 18.95
N GLU A 544 9.76 -32.71 18.34
CA GLU A 544 11.10 -32.38 17.86
C GLU A 544 11.19 -32.38 16.33
N PHE A 545 11.71 -31.29 15.78
CA PHE A 545 11.99 -31.10 14.37
C PHE A 545 13.50 -30.99 14.14
N THR A 546 14.05 -31.75 13.20
CA THR A 546 15.47 -31.68 12.81
C THR A 546 15.62 -31.06 11.42
N ALA A 547 16.67 -30.25 11.23
CA ALA A 547 16.95 -29.58 9.97
C ALA A 547 17.08 -30.59 8.82
N ASN A 548 16.36 -30.36 7.73
CA ASN A 548 16.35 -31.22 6.56
C ASN A 548 17.64 -31.01 5.74
N PRO A 549 18.50 -32.04 5.63
CA PRO A 549 19.76 -31.94 4.89
C PRO A 549 19.56 -31.86 3.37
N TYR A 550 18.37 -32.17 2.86
CA TYR A 550 18.01 -32.11 1.43
C TYR A 550 17.29 -30.82 1.05
N TYR A 551 17.12 -29.90 2.00
CA TYR A 551 16.40 -28.67 1.74
C TYR A 551 17.17 -27.74 0.78
N PHE A 552 16.49 -27.28 -0.25
CA PHE A 552 17.07 -26.63 -1.43
C PHE A 552 17.71 -25.25 -1.17
N ARG A 553 17.37 -24.64 -0.02
CA ARG A 553 17.96 -23.39 0.47
C ARG A 553 18.84 -23.60 1.71
N ASN A 554 19.23 -24.84 2.02
CA ASN A 554 20.10 -25.14 3.15
C ASN A 554 21.54 -24.65 2.90
N PRO A 555 22.09 -23.75 3.73
CA PRO A 555 23.44 -23.22 3.54
C PRO A 555 24.52 -24.29 3.62
N ARG A 556 24.26 -25.38 4.35
CA ARG A 556 25.20 -26.51 4.51
C ARG A 556 25.29 -27.37 3.24
N VAL A 557 24.27 -27.33 2.38
CA VAL A 557 24.25 -28.01 1.08
C VAL A 557 25.02 -27.20 0.04
N LEU A 558 24.94 -25.87 0.06
CA LEU A 558 25.60 -25.00 -0.93
C LEU A 558 27.09 -24.72 -0.63
N GLN A 559 27.52 -24.80 0.64
CA GLN A 559 28.93 -24.56 1.02
C GLN A 559 29.86 -25.78 0.84
N GLY A 560 29.32 -26.94 0.46
CA GLY A 560 30.11 -28.15 0.32
C GLY A 560 29.70 -28.99 -0.89
N ASN A 561 30.59 -29.10 -1.88
CA ASN A 561 30.73 -30.34 -2.65
C ASN A 561 31.24 -31.48 -1.74
N LYS A 562 30.53 -31.74 -0.64
CA LYS A 562 30.65 -32.96 0.15
C LYS A 562 29.39 -33.76 -0.14
N LEU A 563 29.51 -34.67 -1.10
CA LEU A 563 28.66 -35.85 -1.14
C LEU A 563 28.77 -36.52 0.23
N GLN A 564 27.78 -36.32 1.10
CA GLN A 564 27.60 -37.15 2.27
C GLN A 564 26.91 -38.43 1.78
N VAL A 565 27.71 -39.44 1.46
CA VAL A 565 27.21 -40.80 1.26
C VAL A 565 26.87 -41.33 2.66
N MET A 566 25.58 -41.50 2.97
CA MET A 566 25.20 -42.30 4.13
C MET A 566 25.51 -43.79 3.84
N PRO A 567 25.93 -44.56 4.85
CA PRO A 567 26.16 -45.98 4.68
C PRO A 567 24.82 -46.67 4.42
N MET A 568 24.63 -47.21 3.22
CA MET A 568 23.64 -48.25 3.02
C MET A 568 24.16 -49.52 3.67
N ASP A 569 23.40 -50.06 4.62
CA ASP A 569 23.62 -51.42 5.11
C ASP A 569 23.55 -52.40 3.92
N GLY A 570 24.69 -53.02 3.62
CA GLY A 570 24.82 -53.99 2.55
C GLY A 570 26.27 -54.39 2.33
N GLU A 571 26.61 -55.64 2.66
CA GLU A 571 27.95 -56.19 2.45
C GLU A 571 28.38 -56.07 0.98
N ASN A 572 29.49 -55.36 0.76
CA ASN A 572 30.32 -55.25 -0.45
C ASN A 572 29.99 -54.12 -1.46
N ALA A 573 30.69 -52.99 -1.32
CA ALA A 573 31.17 -52.20 -2.45
C ALA A 573 32.42 -51.40 -2.04
N GLY A 574 33.58 -51.79 -2.57
CA GLY A 574 34.81 -51.00 -2.47
C GLY A 574 34.88 -49.97 -3.60
N LEU A 575 35.34 -48.76 -3.29
CA LEU A 575 35.68 -47.75 -4.30
C LEU A 575 37.07 -47.17 -4.00
N ASP A 576 38.02 -47.43 -4.89
CA ASP A 576 39.35 -46.82 -4.93
C ASP A 576 39.26 -45.42 -5.57
N LEU A 577 39.78 -44.39 -4.91
CA LEU A 577 40.24 -43.16 -5.56
C LEU A 577 41.62 -42.79 -5.02
N VAL A 578 42.63 -42.99 -5.87
CA VAL A 578 44.03 -42.61 -5.62
C VAL A 578 44.22 -41.13 -5.95
N LEU A 579 44.63 -40.35 -4.96
CA LEU A 579 45.27 -39.04 -5.12
C LEU A 579 46.78 -39.23 -4.96
N GLU A 580 47.57 -39.04 -6.02
CA GLU A 580 49.02 -38.83 -5.86
C GLU A 580 49.54 -37.70 -6.76
N ASN A 581 50.11 -36.71 -6.07
CA ASN A 581 51.09 -35.71 -6.49
C ASN A 581 50.66 -34.66 -7.54
N GLY A 582 50.22 -33.51 -7.01
CA GLY A 582 50.10 -32.27 -7.76
C GLY A 582 51.38 -31.89 -8.50
N THR A 583 51.28 -31.79 -9.83
CA THR A 583 51.86 -30.74 -10.68
C THR A 583 51.43 -30.97 -12.13
N PHE A 584 50.93 -29.91 -12.79
CA PHE A 584 50.91 -29.84 -14.26
C PHE A 584 52.19 -29.12 -14.72
N THR A 585 52.95 -29.75 -15.62
CA THR A 585 54.06 -29.13 -16.34
C THR A 585 53.58 -28.59 -17.68
N SER A 586 53.83 -27.30 -17.97
CA SER A 586 53.77 -26.73 -19.31
C SER A 586 55.18 -26.33 -19.78
N SER A 587 55.45 -26.51 -21.08
CA SER A 587 56.69 -26.05 -21.74
C SER A 587 56.35 -25.12 -22.90
N SER A 588 56.45 -23.80 -22.65
CA SER A 588 57.10 -22.72 -23.46
C SER A 588 56.97 -22.74 -25.00
N ILE A 589 56.58 -21.72 -25.80
CA ILE A 589 56.45 -20.23 -25.80
C ILE A 589 55.60 -19.89 -27.06
N GLY A 590 54.78 -18.84 -27.26
CA GLY A 590 54.40 -17.66 -26.49
C GLY A 590 53.48 -16.73 -27.32
N THR A 591 52.86 -15.78 -26.61
CA THR A 591 52.17 -14.53 -26.99
C THR A 591 50.83 -14.63 -27.75
N ASP A 592 49.78 -14.23 -27.03
CA ASP A 592 48.44 -13.81 -27.44
C ASP A 592 47.63 -14.74 -28.35
N SER A 593 46.86 -15.65 -27.74
CA SER A 593 45.42 -15.86 -28.03
C SER A 593 44.87 -16.94 -27.11
N MET A 594 43.88 -16.51 -26.33
CA MET A 594 42.91 -17.29 -25.57
C MET A 594 41.92 -17.97 -26.55
N TYR A 595 40.81 -18.54 -26.04
CA TYR A 595 39.64 -19.13 -26.74
C TYR A 595 39.66 -20.68 -26.86
N LEU A 596 38.65 -21.46 -26.45
CA LEU A 596 37.26 -21.21 -26.01
C LEU A 596 36.81 -22.33 -25.04
N VAL A 597 36.12 -21.98 -23.95
CA VAL A 597 34.92 -22.71 -23.50
C VAL A 597 33.94 -21.71 -22.90
N ASN A 598 32.75 -21.67 -23.50
CA ASN A 598 31.59 -20.83 -23.25
C ASN A 598 31.28 -20.61 -21.75
N LYS A 599 31.29 -19.35 -21.32
CA LYS A 599 30.80 -18.90 -20.01
C LYS A 599 29.96 -17.64 -20.18
N GLY A 600 28.72 -17.82 -20.63
CA GLY A 600 27.64 -16.88 -20.35
C GLY A 600 27.38 -16.86 -18.84
N LYS A 601 28.01 -15.92 -18.15
CA LYS A 601 27.73 -15.40 -16.81
C LYS A 601 28.79 -14.33 -16.55
N SER A 602 28.39 -13.07 -16.70
CA SER A 602 29.20 -11.90 -16.38
C SER A 602 29.66 -11.98 -14.93
N PHE A 603 30.94 -11.72 -14.70
CA PHE A 603 31.46 -11.40 -13.37
C PHE A 603 31.17 -9.91 -13.12
N VAL A 604 30.46 -9.61 -12.04
CA VAL A 604 30.67 -8.35 -11.32
C VAL A 604 31.51 -8.72 -10.11
N LEU A 605 32.70 -8.14 -10.03
CA LEU A 605 33.57 -8.21 -8.87
C LEU A 605 32.81 -7.64 -7.67
N ALA A 606 32.82 -8.38 -6.56
CA ALA A 606 32.59 -7.80 -5.25
C ALA A 606 33.61 -6.67 -5.00
N SER A 607 33.16 -5.60 -4.36
CA SER A 607 33.85 -4.32 -4.10
C SER A 607 35.37 -4.39 -3.82
N GLU A 608 36.14 -3.52 -4.48
CA GLU A 608 37.54 -3.16 -4.17
C GLU A 608 37.60 -1.83 -3.36
N HIS A 609 37.10 -1.79 -2.12
CA HIS A 609 36.90 -0.53 -1.34
C HIS A 609 38.15 0.15 -0.72
N ASP A 610 39.37 0.00 -1.25
CA ASP A 610 40.56 0.53 -0.54
C ASP A 610 41.29 1.72 -1.21
N ASN A 611 40.88 2.21 -2.39
CA ASN A 611 41.74 3.12 -3.18
C ASN A 611 41.12 4.42 -3.72
N ILE A 612 39.82 4.66 -3.52
CA ILE A 612 39.13 5.92 -3.86
C ILE A 612 38.54 6.49 -2.56
N THR A 613 38.62 7.80 -2.38
CA THR A 613 38.08 8.50 -1.20
C THR A 613 37.27 9.69 -1.65
N LEU A 614 35.99 9.72 -1.28
CA LEU A 614 35.09 10.84 -1.51
C LEU A 614 35.11 11.82 -0.33
N ASN A 615 35.32 13.10 -0.61
CA ASN A 615 35.37 14.16 0.40
C ASN A 615 34.46 15.33 -0.01
N TRP A 616 34.06 16.16 0.96
CA TRP A 616 33.29 17.37 0.68
C TRP A 616 33.77 18.59 1.47
N THR A 617 33.49 19.78 0.94
CA THR A 617 33.68 21.10 1.57
C THR A 617 32.47 21.98 1.31
N SER A 618 32.27 23.06 2.08
CA SER A 618 31.32 24.13 1.77
C SER A 618 31.93 25.48 2.16
N ARG A 619 31.20 26.60 1.98
CA ARG A 619 31.66 27.90 2.49
C ARG A 619 31.84 27.92 4.02
N GLU A 620 31.00 27.21 4.75
CA GLU A 620 31.07 27.09 6.22
C GLU A 620 32.01 25.98 6.68
N GLN A 621 32.30 25.03 5.80
CA GLN A 621 33.19 23.90 6.04
C GLN A 621 34.35 23.91 5.02
N GLU A 622 35.30 24.83 5.22
CA GLU A 622 36.46 25.02 4.32
C GLU A 622 37.46 23.84 4.35
N SER A 623 37.46 23.02 5.41
CA SER A 623 38.33 21.83 5.53
C SER A 623 37.61 20.59 5.00
N PRO A 624 38.23 19.80 4.09
CA PRO A 624 37.57 18.64 3.49
C PRO A 624 37.26 17.55 4.52
N ILE A 625 36.04 17.02 4.46
CA ILE A 625 35.57 15.90 5.28
C ILE A 625 35.31 14.70 4.39
N THR A 626 35.88 13.55 4.75
CA THR A 626 35.61 12.28 4.08
C THR A 626 34.18 11.82 4.35
N ILE A 627 33.47 11.42 3.30
CA ILE A 627 32.09 10.92 3.37
C ILE A 627 32.07 9.42 3.12
N THR A 628 31.21 8.71 3.85
CA THR A 628 30.97 7.27 3.74
C THR A 628 29.48 7.04 3.47
N ASP A 629 29.07 5.82 3.19
CA ASP A 629 27.65 5.46 3.03
C ASP A 629 26.79 5.97 4.20
N GLY A 630 25.63 6.54 3.88
CA GLY A 630 24.75 7.22 4.83
C GLY A 630 25.27 8.56 5.37
N GLY A 631 26.42 9.03 4.89
CA GLY A 631 27.05 10.27 5.31
C GLY A 631 26.27 11.52 4.87
N THR A 632 26.54 12.65 5.52
CA THR A 632 25.86 13.92 5.25
C THR A 632 26.86 15.02 4.93
N ALA A 633 26.62 15.74 3.83
CA ALA A 633 27.25 17.01 3.52
C ALA A 633 26.24 18.15 3.73
N THR A 634 26.65 19.24 4.37
CA THR A 634 25.73 20.35 4.70
C THR A 634 26.45 21.68 4.64
N GLY A 635 25.86 22.67 3.98
CA GLY A 635 26.37 24.05 3.89
C GLY A 635 25.98 24.75 2.59
N ASP A 636 26.26 26.05 2.50
CA ASP A 636 26.11 26.85 1.27
C ASP A 636 27.24 26.53 0.29
N GLN A 637 26.86 26.11 -0.92
CA GLN A 637 27.76 25.68 -2.00
C GLN A 637 28.64 24.50 -1.59
N ILE A 638 28.04 23.31 -1.40
CA ILE A 638 28.82 22.10 -1.14
C ILE A 638 29.62 21.73 -2.40
N HIS A 639 30.91 21.46 -2.23
CA HIS A 639 31.80 20.91 -3.25
C HIS A 639 32.14 19.47 -2.87
N LEU A 640 31.87 18.51 -3.75
CA LEU A 640 32.24 17.10 -3.64
C LEU A 640 33.53 16.86 -4.43
N ASN A 641 34.48 16.11 -3.85
CA ASN A 641 35.77 15.82 -4.45
C ASN A 641 36.16 14.34 -4.26
N ALA A 642 36.32 13.62 -5.36
CA ALA A 642 36.80 12.25 -5.38
C ALA A 642 38.31 12.21 -5.61
N THR A 643 39.05 11.52 -4.74
CA THR A 643 40.51 11.38 -4.81
C THR A 643 40.93 9.91 -4.87
N TYR A 644 41.97 9.59 -5.65
CA TYR A 644 42.43 8.20 -5.83
C TYR A 644 43.96 8.09 -5.85
N THR A 645 44.47 6.88 -5.64
CA THR A 645 45.92 6.61 -5.68
C THR A 645 46.44 6.60 -7.12
N THR A 646 47.57 7.27 -7.38
CA THR A 646 48.16 7.41 -8.73
C THR A 646 48.44 6.04 -9.38
N GLY A 647 47.99 5.85 -10.63
CA GLY A 647 48.21 4.62 -11.42
C GLY A 647 46.99 3.69 -11.55
N ILE A 648 45.84 4.06 -10.96
CA ILE A 648 44.59 3.29 -11.04
C ILE A 648 43.73 3.73 -12.24
N ALA A 649 43.82 5.00 -12.65
CA ALA A 649 42.97 5.58 -13.68
C ALA A 649 43.70 6.67 -14.46
N GLU A 650 43.35 6.86 -15.74
CA GLU A 650 43.72 8.08 -16.49
C GLU A 650 42.66 9.18 -16.33
N ASN A 651 41.38 8.81 -16.27
CA ASN A 651 40.25 9.70 -16.08
C ASN A 651 39.20 9.04 -15.17
N ILE A 652 38.52 9.86 -14.37
CA ILE A 652 37.41 9.45 -13.53
C ILE A 652 36.20 10.33 -13.84
N THR A 653 35.01 9.74 -13.80
CA THR A 653 33.73 10.43 -13.89
C THR A 653 32.94 10.15 -12.61
N MET A 654 32.36 11.20 -12.04
CA MET A 654 31.46 11.10 -10.90
C MET A 654 30.04 11.36 -11.36
N TYR A 655 29.14 10.48 -10.98
CA TYR A 655 27.73 10.52 -11.28
C TYR A 655 26.96 10.73 -9.99
N LEU A 656 26.15 11.79 -9.95
CA LEU A 656 25.15 11.97 -8.92
C LEU A 656 23.87 11.29 -9.40
N MET A 657 23.45 10.25 -8.70
CA MET A 657 22.30 9.44 -9.08
C MET A 657 21.09 9.90 -8.26
N SER A 658 20.35 10.87 -8.81
CA SER A 658 19.01 11.25 -8.34
C SER A 658 17.95 10.59 -9.23
N GLY A 659 17.89 9.26 -9.19
CA GLY A 659 16.95 8.50 -10.01
C GLY A 659 17.42 7.10 -10.38
N LEU A 660 16.74 6.54 -11.36
CA LEU A 660 16.89 5.17 -11.83
C LEU A 660 18.14 5.01 -12.70
N TYR A 661 18.95 4.00 -12.37
CA TYR A 661 19.98 3.46 -13.24
C TYR A 661 19.56 2.08 -13.77
N TYR A 662 19.51 1.94 -15.09
CA TYR A 662 19.14 0.69 -15.73
C TYR A 662 20.19 0.27 -16.76
N GLN A 663 20.61 -0.99 -16.74
CA GLN A 663 21.47 -1.56 -17.78
C GLN A 663 20.97 -2.94 -18.19
N SER A 664 20.93 -3.21 -19.49
CA SER A 664 20.54 -4.52 -20.02
C SER A 664 21.26 -4.87 -21.32
N THR A 665 21.23 -6.15 -21.67
CA THR A 665 21.71 -6.66 -22.96
C THR A 665 20.68 -7.63 -23.53
N LYS A 666 20.30 -7.45 -24.78
CA LYS A 666 19.28 -8.22 -25.50
C LYS A 666 19.81 -8.68 -26.86
N GLU A 667 19.28 -9.79 -27.35
CA GLU A 667 19.55 -10.26 -28.71
C GLU A 667 18.69 -9.47 -29.71
N LEU A 668 19.24 -9.17 -30.88
CA LEU A 668 18.51 -8.52 -31.96
C LEU A 668 17.50 -9.50 -32.58
N VAL A 669 16.31 -8.99 -32.85
CA VAL A 669 15.30 -9.69 -33.63
C VAL A 669 15.59 -9.46 -35.11
N ILE A 670 15.68 -10.55 -35.88
CA ILE A 670 15.91 -10.49 -37.34
C ILE A 670 14.55 -10.40 -38.04
N PRO A 671 14.29 -9.34 -38.81
CA PRO A 671 13.01 -9.18 -39.49
C PRO A 671 12.82 -10.20 -40.62
N ASP A 672 11.58 -10.60 -40.85
CA ASP A 672 11.19 -11.35 -42.04
C ASP A 672 11.03 -10.36 -43.23
N SER A 673 11.49 -10.75 -44.41
CA SER A 673 11.82 -9.80 -45.50
C SER A 673 10.69 -8.86 -45.97
N GLU A 674 11.09 -7.63 -46.35
CA GLU A 674 10.31 -6.47 -46.84
C GLU A 674 9.47 -5.71 -45.80
N TYR A 675 9.87 -5.74 -44.52
CA TYR A 675 9.33 -4.83 -43.52
C TYR A 675 10.12 -3.49 -43.51
N ASP A 676 9.40 -2.39 -43.73
CA ASP A 676 9.93 -1.01 -43.69
C ASP A 676 9.30 -0.30 -42.48
N PRO A 677 10.02 -0.17 -41.35
CA PRO A 677 9.49 0.45 -40.13
C PRO A 677 9.19 1.94 -40.29
N ASP A 678 9.76 2.60 -41.30
CA ASP A 678 9.61 4.05 -41.51
C ASP A 678 8.28 4.42 -42.16
N ASN A 679 7.47 3.43 -42.58
CA ASN A 679 6.26 3.67 -43.35
C ASN A 679 5.06 2.84 -42.85
N GLY A 680 4.53 3.17 -41.67
CA GLY A 680 3.29 2.56 -41.15
C GLY A 680 3.20 2.50 -39.64
N THR A 681 2.31 1.64 -39.16
CA THR A 681 2.30 1.13 -37.78
C THR A 681 3.41 0.10 -37.64
N ILE A 682 4.11 0.10 -36.49
CA ILE A 682 5.17 -0.88 -36.27
C ILE A 682 4.61 -2.29 -36.07
N ASP A 683 5.32 -3.31 -36.56
CA ASP A 683 5.08 -4.71 -36.20
C ASP A 683 5.98 -5.07 -35.00
N PRO A 684 5.42 -5.26 -33.79
CA PRO A 684 6.21 -5.51 -32.59
C PRO A 684 7.07 -6.75 -32.67
N SER A 685 6.69 -7.74 -33.50
CA SER A 685 7.43 -8.99 -33.67
C SER A 685 8.75 -8.82 -34.41
N GLN A 686 8.96 -7.67 -35.07
CA GLN A 686 10.18 -7.37 -35.83
C GLN A 686 11.21 -6.60 -35.00
N PHE A 687 10.90 -6.26 -33.75
CA PHE A 687 11.76 -5.47 -32.86
C PHE A 687 12.10 -6.25 -31.59
N SER A 688 13.28 -5.99 -31.03
CA SER A 688 13.66 -6.43 -29.69
C SER A 688 13.29 -5.37 -28.66
N TRP A 689 12.45 -5.71 -27.68
CA TRP A 689 11.88 -4.76 -26.72
C TRP A 689 12.45 -4.87 -25.30
N ILE A 690 12.37 -3.75 -24.58
CA ILE A 690 12.58 -3.66 -23.14
C ILE A 690 11.72 -2.54 -22.55
N THR A 691 11.15 -2.77 -21.37
CA THR A 691 10.40 -1.77 -20.62
C THR A 691 11.23 -1.36 -19.42
N ILE A 692 11.33 -0.06 -19.19
CA ILE A 692 12.03 0.52 -18.05
C ILE A 692 11.00 1.26 -17.21
N GLU A 693 10.76 0.73 -16.02
CA GLU A 693 9.74 1.24 -15.10
C GLU A 693 10.35 2.18 -14.06
N GLY A 694 9.51 3.03 -13.46
CA GLY A 694 9.92 3.89 -12.35
C GLY A 694 10.68 5.14 -12.77
N ILE A 695 10.40 5.68 -13.96
CA ILE A 695 10.90 6.99 -14.36
C ILE A 695 9.94 8.06 -13.83
N GLU A 696 10.45 8.93 -12.98
CA GLU A 696 9.66 10.01 -12.37
C GLU A 696 9.33 11.12 -13.37
N GLU A 697 8.15 11.71 -13.24
CA GLU A 697 7.75 12.89 -13.99
C GLU A 697 8.79 14.01 -13.84
N ASP A 698 9.08 14.70 -14.94
CA ASP A 698 10.14 15.69 -15.09
C ASP A 698 11.59 15.16 -14.96
N SER A 699 11.81 13.85 -15.03
CA SER A 699 13.18 13.30 -15.17
C SER A 699 13.77 13.58 -16.55
N VAL A 700 15.04 13.96 -16.62
CA VAL A 700 15.83 13.85 -17.86
C VAL A 700 16.20 12.38 -18.04
N VAL A 701 15.83 11.76 -19.17
CA VAL A 701 16.15 10.37 -19.48
C VAL A 701 17.23 10.33 -20.55
N ARG A 702 18.39 9.75 -20.20
CA ARG A 702 19.53 9.55 -21.10
C ARG A 702 19.67 8.08 -21.43
N ILE A 703 19.81 7.77 -22.71
CA ILE A 703 19.91 6.41 -23.23
C ILE A 703 21.18 6.29 -24.06
N ASN A 704 22.06 5.35 -23.68
CA ASN A 704 23.21 4.93 -24.48
C ASN A 704 23.01 3.49 -24.93
N CYS A 705 23.20 3.22 -26.21
CA CYS A 705 23.04 1.90 -26.79
C CYS A 705 24.26 1.54 -27.65
N SER A 706 24.73 0.31 -27.52
CA SER A 706 25.82 -0.25 -28.31
C SER A 706 25.37 -1.54 -28.99
N PHE A 707 25.84 -1.78 -30.20
CA PHE A 707 25.44 -2.92 -31.03
C PHE A 707 26.65 -3.79 -31.38
N THR A 708 26.43 -5.09 -31.49
CA THR A 708 27.42 -6.00 -32.09
C THR A 708 27.24 -6.17 -33.60
N ASN A 709 26.12 -5.67 -34.15
CA ASN A 709 25.80 -5.58 -35.58
C ASN A 709 25.93 -4.10 -36.00
N ASN A 710 26.36 -3.84 -37.23
CA ASN A 710 26.61 -2.52 -37.78
C ASN A 710 25.38 -1.75 -38.27
N ASP A 711 24.21 -2.38 -38.42
CA ASP A 711 23.01 -1.71 -38.95
C ASP A 711 21.76 -2.06 -38.14
N SER A 712 21.55 -1.32 -37.04
CA SER A 712 20.40 -1.49 -36.15
C SER A 712 19.89 -0.14 -35.64
N ASP A 713 18.59 0.07 -35.70
CA ASP A 713 17.90 1.31 -35.29
C ASP A 713 17.18 1.17 -33.97
N PHE A 714 16.99 2.30 -33.30
CA PHE A 714 16.56 2.34 -31.91
C PHE A 714 15.46 3.37 -31.67
N TYR A 715 14.44 2.98 -30.92
CA TYR A 715 13.24 3.78 -30.73
C TYR A 715 12.74 3.66 -29.29
N ALA A 716 12.06 4.70 -28.80
CA ALA A 716 11.44 4.71 -27.49
C ALA A 716 10.05 5.33 -27.56
N TRP A 717 9.11 4.77 -26.80
CA TRP A 717 7.74 5.26 -26.69
C TRP A 717 7.30 5.23 -25.24
N GLU A 718 6.31 6.05 -24.94
CA GLU A 718 5.59 5.90 -23.67
C GLU A 718 4.95 4.51 -23.65
N SER A 719 5.15 3.77 -22.54
CA SER A 719 4.67 2.39 -22.42
C SER A 719 3.15 2.28 -22.56
N GLU A 720 2.41 3.34 -22.20
CA GLU A 720 0.95 3.43 -22.32
C GLU A 720 0.45 3.55 -23.77
N ILE A 721 1.31 3.93 -24.73
CA ILE A 721 0.93 3.94 -26.14
C ILE A 721 0.86 2.49 -26.61
N GLU A 722 -0.32 1.97 -26.92
CA GLU A 722 -0.45 0.60 -27.42
C GLU A 722 0.41 0.41 -28.69
N ASN A 723 1.03 -0.77 -28.80
CA ASN A 723 1.98 -1.11 -29.85
C ASN A 723 1.45 -0.86 -31.29
N GLU A 724 0.14 -1.02 -31.53
CA GLU A 724 -0.48 -0.78 -32.84
C GLU A 724 -0.60 0.71 -33.24
N TYR A 725 -0.39 1.62 -32.29
CA TYR A 725 -0.33 3.06 -32.52
C TYR A 725 1.10 3.61 -32.52
N ARG A 726 2.10 2.78 -32.24
CA ARG A 726 3.52 3.17 -32.31
C ARG A 726 3.98 3.24 -33.77
N ARG A 727 4.69 4.31 -34.09
CA ARG A 727 5.23 4.66 -35.41
C ARG A 727 6.57 5.37 -35.22
N THR A 728 7.44 5.34 -36.21
CA THR A 728 8.67 6.16 -36.17
C THR A 728 8.37 7.64 -35.89
N SER A 729 7.21 8.15 -36.35
CA SER A 729 6.81 9.55 -36.15
C SER A 729 6.38 9.93 -34.73
N ASN A 730 6.09 8.98 -33.84
CA ASN A 730 5.78 9.25 -32.41
C ASN A 730 6.82 8.67 -31.46
N ASN A 731 8.01 8.32 -31.97
CA ASN A 731 9.18 7.97 -31.17
C ASN A 731 9.63 9.18 -30.33
N LEU A 732 9.80 8.98 -29.03
CA LEU A 732 10.27 9.98 -28.06
C LEU A 732 11.71 10.44 -28.32
N LEU A 733 12.54 9.59 -28.95
CA LEU A 733 13.93 9.90 -29.32
C LEU A 733 14.05 10.59 -30.71
N GLY A 734 12.97 10.68 -31.47
CA GLY A 734 12.97 11.25 -32.84
C GLY A 734 13.96 10.56 -33.79
N GLU A 735 14.55 11.33 -34.72
CA GLU A 735 15.58 10.85 -35.69
C GLU A 735 16.98 10.67 -35.07
N GLN A 736 17.15 10.93 -33.76
CA GLN A 736 18.49 10.97 -33.13
C GLN A 736 19.18 9.60 -33.09
N MET A 737 18.42 8.53 -33.23
CA MET A 737 18.88 7.15 -33.06
C MET A 737 18.63 6.26 -34.30
N THR A 738 18.41 6.89 -35.46
CA THR A 738 18.26 6.24 -36.77
C THR A 738 19.52 6.46 -37.63
N GLY A 739 20.17 5.40 -38.11
CA GLY A 739 21.37 5.46 -38.97
C GLY A 739 22.43 4.37 -38.71
N ASP A 740 23.38 4.24 -39.64
CA ASP A 740 24.36 3.13 -39.74
C ASP A 740 25.51 3.13 -38.68
N SER A 741 25.27 3.57 -37.43
CA SER A 741 26.32 3.61 -36.38
C SER A 741 26.20 2.50 -35.33
N ASP A 742 27.34 1.86 -35.02
CA ASP A 742 27.47 0.77 -34.03
C ASP A 742 27.22 1.20 -32.56
N GLU A 743 27.25 2.51 -32.28
CA GLU A 743 26.88 3.10 -30.99
C GLU A 743 25.94 4.28 -31.22
N LYS A 744 24.96 4.44 -30.33
CA LYS A 744 23.90 5.43 -30.44
C LYS A 744 23.59 6.03 -29.07
N TYR A 745 23.35 7.34 -29.04
CA TYR A 745 23.05 8.10 -27.83
C TYR A 745 21.85 9.03 -28.04
N GLY A 746 20.91 9.01 -27.10
CA GLY A 746 19.72 9.85 -27.13
C GLY A 746 19.32 10.36 -25.75
N GLU A 747 18.71 11.54 -25.72
CA GLU A 747 18.28 12.20 -24.49
C GLU A 747 16.95 12.93 -24.74
N PHE A 748 16.03 12.84 -23.78
CA PHE A 748 14.77 13.56 -23.82
C PHE A 748 14.21 13.75 -22.41
N GLN A 749 13.30 14.71 -22.26
CA GLN A 749 12.62 14.99 -20.99
C GLN A 749 11.40 14.08 -20.85
N TRP A 750 11.27 13.41 -19.71
CA TRP A 750 10.13 12.55 -19.37
C TRP A 750 9.08 13.39 -18.66
N TYR A 751 7.93 13.61 -19.31
CA TYR A 751 6.87 14.48 -18.80
C TYR A 751 5.71 13.72 -18.15
N TRP A 752 5.95 12.45 -17.80
CA TRP A 752 4.92 11.55 -17.30
C TRP A 752 5.46 10.83 -16.06
N SER A 753 4.62 10.35 -15.15
CA SER A 753 5.07 9.40 -14.14
C SER A 753 4.79 8.00 -14.67
N GLY A 754 5.81 7.16 -14.90
CA GLY A 754 5.55 5.83 -15.49
C GLY A 754 6.74 5.15 -16.14
N SER A 755 6.45 4.27 -17.10
CA SER A 755 7.45 3.41 -17.74
C SER A 755 7.70 3.82 -19.19
N ILE A 756 8.93 3.61 -19.67
CA ILE A 756 9.30 3.78 -21.06
C ILE A 756 9.52 2.43 -21.74
N ASP A 757 8.93 2.26 -22.91
CA ASP A 757 9.19 1.13 -23.78
C ASP A 757 10.25 1.49 -24.81
N ILE A 758 11.22 0.62 -24.95
CA ILE A 758 12.38 0.83 -25.80
C ILE A 758 12.54 -0.37 -26.72
N ALA A 759 12.74 -0.10 -28.01
CA ALA A 759 12.81 -1.11 -29.05
C ALA A 759 14.04 -0.94 -29.94
N CYS A 760 14.60 -2.06 -30.35
CA CYS A 760 15.65 -2.11 -31.36
C CYS A 760 15.21 -2.91 -32.59
N TYR A 761 15.42 -2.34 -33.77
CA TYR A 761 15.18 -2.95 -35.07
C TYR A 761 16.50 -3.29 -35.79
N CYS A 762 16.58 -4.45 -36.42
CA CYS A 762 17.76 -4.84 -37.21
C CYS A 762 17.51 -4.62 -38.71
N ASN A 763 18.20 -3.65 -39.32
CA ASN A 763 17.96 -3.24 -40.72
C ASN A 763 18.52 -4.22 -41.77
N ASP A 764 19.65 -4.87 -41.48
CA ASP A 764 20.39 -5.65 -42.47
C ASP A 764 20.14 -7.16 -42.40
N SER A 765 19.18 -7.57 -41.55
CA SER A 765 18.81 -8.97 -41.31
C SER A 765 19.95 -9.85 -40.73
N THR A 766 20.97 -9.26 -40.09
CA THR A 766 22.04 -10.03 -39.46
C THR A 766 21.87 -10.16 -37.93
N SER A 767 22.19 -11.34 -37.40
CA SER A 767 22.10 -11.61 -35.96
C SER A 767 23.10 -10.77 -35.18
N GLY A 768 22.70 -10.25 -34.03
CA GLY A 768 23.60 -9.58 -33.09
C GLY A 768 22.92 -9.35 -31.76
N ASN A 769 23.56 -8.55 -30.92
CA ASN A 769 23.10 -8.19 -29.60
C ASN A 769 23.19 -6.67 -29.47
N TRP A 770 22.35 -6.10 -28.62
CA TRP A 770 22.44 -4.71 -28.22
C TRP A 770 22.45 -4.60 -26.71
N SER A 771 23.23 -3.65 -26.19
CA SER A 771 23.26 -3.31 -24.78
C SER A 771 22.82 -1.87 -24.58
N ILE A 772 22.02 -1.64 -23.56
CA ILE A 772 21.46 -0.33 -23.25
C ILE A 772 21.79 0.05 -21.82
N GLN A 773 22.07 1.33 -21.63
CA GLN A 773 22.18 2.01 -20.36
C GLN A 773 21.17 3.16 -20.35
N VAL A 774 20.29 3.20 -19.35
CA VAL A 774 19.31 4.26 -19.13
C VAL A 774 19.53 4.88 -17.77
N LEU A 775 19.56 6.21 -17.76
CA LEU A 775 19.85 7.03 -16.59
C LEU A 775 18.74 8.07 -16.48
N THR A 776 18.17 8.23 -15.27
CA THR A 776 17.17 9.26 -14.98
C THR A 776 17.69 10.25 -13.94
N GLY A 777 17.26 11.50 -14.04
CA GLY A 777 17.57 12.56 -13.07
C GLY A 777 18.60 13.59 -13.54
N ASP A 778 18.99 14.49 -12.64
CA ASP A 778 19.92 15.59 -12.90
C ASP A 778 21.37 15.08 -12.93
N MET A 779 21.74 14.47 -14.04
CA MET A 779 23.13 14.12 -14.31
C MET A 779 23.94 15.39 -14.60
N LEU A 780 24.57 15.94 -13.56
CA LEU A 780 25.69 16.87 -13.68
C LEU A 780 26.96 16.08 -14.03
N SER A 781 27.11 15.72 -15.30
CA SER A 781 28.40 15.26 -15.81
C SER A 781 29.31 16.48 -16.01
N GLN A 782 30.02 16.89 -14.96
CA GLN A 782 31.14 17.82 -15.14
C GLN A 782 32.41 17.01 -15.40
N PHE A 783 32.92 17.10 -16.62
CA PHE A 783 34.22 16.51 -16.96
C PHE A 783 35.32 17.43 -16.41
N ASP A 784 35.99 17.00 -15.34
CA ASP A 784 37.36 17.44 -15.12
C ASP A 784 38.28 16.23 -15.28
N THR A 785 39.06 16.23 -16.37
CA THR A 785 40.03 15.19 -16.63
C THR A 785 41.27 15.45 -15.78
N GLY A 786 41.49 14.62 -14.77
CA GLY A 786 42.61 14.76 -13.86
C GLY A 786 42.67 13.66 -12.79
N ASN A 787 43.59 13.83 -11.84
CA ASN A 787 43.79 12.89 -10.72
C ASN A 787 42.71 13.00 -9.62
N SER A 788 41.68 13.83 -9.83
CA SER A 788 40.55 14.03 -8.91
C SER A 788 39.38 14.71 -9.65
N VAL A 789 38.13 14.42 -9.26
CA VAL A 789 36.91 15.00 -9.85
C VAL A 789 36.23 15.89 -8.80
N GLU A 790 35.91 17.14 -9.16
CA GLU A 790 35.20 18.11 -8.31
C GLU A 790 33.81 18.41 -8.86
N MET A 791 32.80 18.51 -7.98
CA MET A 791 31.42 18.89 -8.33
C MET A 791 30.83 19.85 -7.31
N ASN A 792 30.17 20.91 -7.78
CA ASN A 792 29.44 21.85 -6.91
C ASN A 792 27.94 21.48 -6.84
N THR A 793 27.37 21.30 -5.66
CA THR A 793 25.97 20.89 -5.47
C THR A 793 24.97 22.05 -5.57
N TYR A 794 25.43 23.29 -5.70
CA TYR A 794 24.58 24.48 -5.87
C TYR A 794 23.69 24.40 -7.11
N TRP A 795 24.11 23.60 -8.10
CA TRP A 795 23.35 23.30 -9.31
C TRP A 795 22.14 22.38 -9.09
N LEU A 796 22.12 21.59 -8.00
CA LEU A 796 21.03 20.63 -7.72
C LEU A 796 19.73 21.30 -7.28
N GLY A 797 19.79 22.52 -6.72
CA GLY A 797 18.61 23.30 -6.40
C GLY A 797 17.64 22.68 -5.37
N ARG A 798 18.02 21.61 -4.66
CA ARG A 798 17.25 20.96 -3.57
C ARG A 798 18.14 20.22 -2.57
N ASN A 799 17.58 19.90 -1.40
CA ASN A 799 18.16 18.88 -0.52
C ASN A 799 17.74 17.51 -1.01
N GLU A 800 18.68 16.58 -1.04
CA GLU A 800 18.38 15.24 -1.55
C GLU A 800 19.30 14.20 -0.93
N THR A 801 18.81 12.97 -0.89
CA THR A 801 19.66 11.79 -0.67
C THR A 801 19.89 11.15 -2.02
N CYS A 802 21.15 10.99 -2.41
CA CYS A 802 21.52 10.42 -3.70
C CYS A 802 22.61 9.38 -3.52
N ASP A 803 22.70 8.47 -4.49
CA ASP A 803 23.86 7.61 -4.62
C ASP A 803 24.91 8.30 -5.48
N ILE A 804 26.17 8.13 -5.12
CA ILE A 804 27.29 8.71 -5.86
C ILE A 804 28.09 7.56 -6.46
N LEU A 805 28.02 7.42 -7.78
CA LEU A 805 28.80 6.44 -8.53
C LEU A 805 30.04 7.10 -9.10
N ILE A 806 31.20 6.49 -8.88
CA ILE A 806 32.47 6.94 -9.42
C ILE A 806 32.98 5.85 -10.37
N GLU A 807 33.16 6.19 -11.65
CA GLU A 807 33.69 5.27 -12.65
C GLU A 807 34.99 5.80 -13.25
N GLY A 808 35.92 4.90 -13.57
CA GLY A 808 37.10 5.27 -14.34
C GLY A 808 37.72 4.06 -15.05
N PHE A 809 38.72 4.33 -15.87
CA PHE A 809 39.45 3.30 -16.59
C PHE A 809 40.96 3.54 -16.53
N ASN A 810 41.71 2.44 -16.56
CA ASN A 810 43.17 2.49 -16.58
C ASN A 810 43.75 2.38 -18.01
N GLU A 811 45.06 2.56 -18.16
CA GLU A 811 45.79 2.48 -19.43
C GLU A 811 45.61 1.14 -20.18
N SER A 812 45.17 0.07 -19.49
CA SER A 812 44.91 -1.26 -20.06
C SER A 812 43.44 -1.45 -20.48
N GLY A 813 42.60 -0.43 -20.34
CA GLY A 813 41.17 -0.48 -20.67
C GLY A 813 40.31 -1.21 -19.64
N HIS A 814 40.84 -1.51 -18.44
CA HIS A 814 40.02 -2.05 -17.36
C HIS A 814 39.23 -0.93 -16.69
N VAL A 815 37.93 -1.16 -16.53
CA VAL A 815 36.99 -0.26 -15.84
C VAL A 815 36.95 -0.61 -14.36
N PHE A 816 36.98 0.39 -13.50
CA PHE A 816 36.71 0.24 -12.07
C PHE A 816 35.54 1.16 -11.67
N ARG A 817 34.84 0.76 -10.59
CA ARG A 817 33.62 1.39 -10.09
C ARG A 817 33.63 1.41 -8.57
N ASP A 818 33.26 2.53 -7.98
CA ASP A 818 33.03 2.67 -6.54
C ASP A 818 31.73 3.45 -6.31
N GLN A 819 30.89 2.99 -5.38
CA GLN A 819 29.57 3.56 -5.14
C GLN A 819 29.44 3.92 -3.67
N TYR A 820 28.99 5.14 -3.42
CA TYR A 820 28.66 5.65 -2.09
C TYR A 820 27.16 5.80 -1.98
N GLN A 821 26.55 5.09 -1.03
CA GLN A 821 25.11 4.95 -0.95
C GLN A 821 24.48 5.90 0.07
N ASN A 822 23.27 6.36 -0.23
CA ASN A 822 22.44 7.15 0.68
C ASN A 822 23.14 8.42 1.20
N ILE A 823 23.81 9.18 0.33
CA ILE A 823 24.51 10.41 0.72
C ILE A 823 23.53 11.58 0.77
N ALA A 824 23.35 12.16 1.95
CA ALA A 824 22.50 13.33 2.14
C ALA A 824 23.27 14.63 1.80
N LEU A 825 22.78 15.36 0.80
CA LEU A 825 23.32 16.66 0.37
C LEU A 825 22.35 17.78 0.78
N ASN A 826 22.67 18.47 1.87
CA ASN A 826 21.81 19.50 2.45
C ASN A 826 22.33 20.92 2.15
N ASN A 827 21.92 21.48 1.01
CA ASN A 827 22.31 22.82 0.51
C ASN A 827 21.13 23.83 0.44
N ILE A 828 19.91 23.40 0.74
CA ILE A 828 18.70 24.22 0.83
C ILE A 828 18.22 24.29 2.28
N PHE A 829 18.01 25.50 2.76
CA PHE A 829 17.61 25.73 4.15
C PHE A 829 16.25 26.42 4.19
N ILE A 830 15.41 26.01 5.15
CA ILE A 830 14.14 26.68 5.42
C ILE A 830 14.45 28.13 5.87
N PRO A 831 13.89 29.16 5.23
CA PRO A 831 14.07 30.55 5.67
C PRO A 831 13.47 30.75 7.05
N GLU A 832 14.06 31.61 7.88
CA GLU A 832 13.50 32.02 9.17
C GLU A 832 12.74 33.34 9.00
N ILE A 833 11.56 33.47 9.60
CA ILE A 833 10.75 34.69 9.59
C ILE A 833 10.25 35.05 10.98
N ASN A 834 10.15 36.36 11.24
CA ASN A 834 9.61 36.93 12.47
C ASN A 834 8.71 38.12 12.13
N LEU A 835 7.43 38.04 12.50
CA LEU A 835 6.42 39.08 12.35
C LEU A 835 6.60 40.14 13.45
N LEU A 836 6.95 41.36 13.06
CA LEU A 836 7.31 42.43 14.00
C LEU A 836 6.14 43.35 14.37
N SER A 837 5.17 43.51 13.48
CA SER A 837 3.96 44.32 13.73
C SER A 837 2.86 43.94 12.73
N PRO A 838 1.60 43.82 13.18
CA PRO A 838 1.20 43.76 14.59
C PRO A 838 1.67 42.45 15.25
N VAL A 839 1.77 42.42 16.58
CA VAL A 839 2.21 41.23 17.33
C VAL A 839 1.11 40.66 18.24
N GLY A 840 -0.02 41.36 18.38
CA GLY A 840 -1.21 40.89 19.10
C GLY A 840 -1.65 41.85 20.22
N GLY A 841 -2.97 42.03 20.35
CA GLY A 841 -3.59 42.86 21.39
C GLY A 841 -3.71 44.35 21.05
N GLU A 842 -3.23 44.79 19.89
CA GLU A 842 -3.36 46.17 19.42
C GLU A 842 -4.77 46.47 18.87
N VAL A 843 -5.16 47.75 18.94
CA VAL A 843 -6.32 48.29 18.21
C VAL A 843 -5.78 49.11 17.04
N LEU A 844 -6.05 48.68 15.81
CA LEU A 844 -5.47 49.26 14.61
C LEU A 844 -6.45 50.22 13.93
N ASP A 845 -5.96 51.35 13.42
CA ASP A 845 -6.76 52.26 12.59
C ASP A 845 -6.85 51.74 11.14
N SER A 846 -7.56 52.47 10.27
CA SER A 846 -7.88 51.97 8.93
C SER A 846 -6.67 51.82 8.00
N ASN A 847 -5.49 52.34 8.36
CA ASN A 847 -4.27 52.29 7.55
C ASN A 847 -3.08 51.85 8.42
N HIS A 848 -2.85 50.54 8.53
CA HIS A 848 -1.76 49.99 9.35
C HIS A 848 -0.70 49.33 8.47
N THR A 849 0.57 49.48 8.86
CA THR A 849 1.70 48.82 8.18
C THR A 849 2.05 47.53 8.91
N ILE A 850 1.91 46.41 8.21
CA ILE A 850 2.39 45.10 8.63
C ILE A 850 3.89 45.07 8.36
N THR A 851 4.73 44.65 9.31
CA THR A 851 6.19 44.62 9.16
C THR A 851 6.77 43.31 9.69
N TRP A 852 7.76 42.74 9.00
CA TRP A 852 8.42 41.49 9.39
C TRP A 852 9.94 41.58 9.17
N ASN A 853 10.67 40.56 9.60
CA ASN A 853 12.07 40.35 9.25
C ASN A 853 12.27 38.88 8.87
N ALA A 854 13.08 38.62 7.85
CA ALA A 854 13.41 37.27 7.42
C ALA A 854 14.90 37.11 7.15
N SER A 855 15.41 35.91 7.40
CA SER A 855 16.80 35.53 7.08
C SER A 855 16.87 34.12 6.50
N SER A 856 17.74 33.93 5.51
CA SER A 856 18.06 32.62 4.93
C SER A 856 19.56 32.38 5.06
N ARG A 857 19.96 31.10 5.19
CA ARG A 857 21.37 30.69 5.08
C ARG A 857 21.89 30.77 3.63
N ASN A 858 20.98 30.80 2.65
CA ASN A 858 21.29 30.96 1.22
C ASN A 858 21.40 32.44 0.85
N VAL A 859 22.55 33.05 1.15
CA VAL A 859 22.73 34.51 1.16
C VAL A 859 22.57 35.18 -0.22
N GLU A 860 22.57 34.42 -1.32
CA GLU A 860 22.49 34.90 -2.70
C GLU A 860 21.07 34.85 -3.33
N ASN A 861 20.07 34.28 -2.66
CA ASN A 861 18.70 34.16 -3.19
C ASN A 861 17.79 35.35 -2.82
N SER A 862 16.84 35.67 -3.72
CA SER A 862 15.71 36.58 -3.45
C SER A 862 14.58 35.83 -2.75
N MET A 863 14.13 36.34 -1.60
CA MET A 863 12.96 35.83 -0.88
C MET A 863 11.70 36.58 -1.33
N SER A 864 10.55 35.90 -1.34
CA SER A 864 9.24 36.53 -1.53
C SER A 864 8.30 36.27 -0.36
N TYR A 865 7.28 37.11 -0.17
CA TYR A 865 6.39 37.03 1.00
C TYR A 865 4.90 37.01 0.63
N GLN A 866 4.11 36.32 1.45
CA GLN A 866 2.65 36.35 1.43
C GLN A 866 2.10 36.80 2.77
N ILE A 867 0.97 37.53 2.74
CA ILE A 867 0.27 38.01 3.93
C ILE A 867 -1.15 37.49 3.94
N PHE A 868 -1.56 36.95 5.08
CA PHE A 868 -2.91 36.42 5.31
C PHE A 868 -3.57 37.08 6.51
N VAL A 869 -4.91 37.11 6.50
CA VAL A 869 -5.75 37.53 7.62
C VAL A 869 -6.74 36.42 7.98
N SER A 870 -6.99 36.23 9.27
CA SER A 870 -8.09 35.43 9.80
C SER A 870 -8.99 36.29 10.67
N ASN A 871 -10.30 36.01 10.68
CA ASN A 871 -11.30 36.65 11.55
C ASN A 871 -12.02 35.66 12.48
N ASP A 872 -11.61 34.40 12.50
CA ASP A 872 -12.17 33.32 13.32
C ASP A 872 -11.17 32.80 14.37
N GLY A 873 -10.20 33.63 14.74
CA GLY A 873 -9.17 33.31 15.73
C GLY A 873 -8.01 32.47 15.18
N GLY A 874 -7.85 32.39 13.86
CA GLY A 874 -6.79 31.65 13.18
C GLY A 874 -7.20 30.26 12.70
N LEU A 875 -8.50 29.94 12.64
CA LEU A 875 -8.99 28.65 12.12
C LEU A 875 -9.00 28.64 10.58
N THR A 876 -9.35 29.76 9.97
CA THR A 876 -9.29 29.96 8.51
C THR A 876 -8.58 31.26 8.16
N PHE A 877 -7.76 31.23 7.12
CA PHE A 877 -6.96 32.36 6.66
C PHE A 877 -7.30 32.73 5.22
N GLN A 878 -7.53 34.02 4.98
CA GLN A 878 -7.69 34.61 3.66
C GLN A 878 -6.38 35.30 3.25
N LEU A 879 -5.88 34.99 2.06
CA LEU A 879 -4.73 35.66 1.46
C LEU A 879 -5.09 37.10 1.09
N ILE A 880 -4.30 38.07 1.55
CA ILE A 880 -4.52 39.51 1.30
C ILE A 880 -3.40 40.17 0.50
N ALA A 881 -2.20 39.58 0.46
CA ALA A 881 -1.11 39.97 -0.43
C ALA A 881 -0.23 38.75 -0.76
N ASP A 882 0.28 38.71 -1.99
CA ASP A 882 1.09 37.61 -2.52
C ASP A 882 2.28 38.19 -3.31
N ASP A 883 3.36 37.41 -3.39
CA ASP A 883 4.59 37.68 -4.13
C ASP A 883 5.25 39.06 -3.85
N LEU A 884 5.33 39.44 -2.56
CA LEU A 884 6.03 40.66 -2.15
C LEU A 884 7.56 40.43 -2.17
N ASP A 885 8.32 41.29 -2.85
CA ASP A 885 9.78 41.16 -2.98
C ASP A 885 10.55 41.53 -1.69
N LYS A 886 11.77 41.00 -1.54
CA LYS A 886 12.73 41.27 -0.43
C LYS A 886 13.00 42.75 -0.13
N GLU A 887 12.67 43.68 -1.03
CA GLU A 887 12.81 45.13 -0.74
C GLU A 887 11.66 45.69 0.12
N GLU A 888 10.57 44.92 0.30
CA GLU A 888 9.39 45.30 1.05
C GLU A 888 9.22 44.42 2.30
N ASP A 889 10.04 44.63 3.34
CA ASP A 889 9.86 44.01 4.69
C ASP A 889 8.60 44.54 5.42
N ASN A 890 7.67 45.13 4.67
CA ASN A 890 6.47 45.76 5.15
C ASN A 890 5.39 45.84 4.07
N LEU A 891 4.13 45.79 4.49
CA LEU A 891 2.95 46.02 3.65
C LEU A 891 2.05 47.06 4.29
N LEU A 892 1.75 48.15 3.58
CA LEU A 892 0.68 49.07 3.98
C LEU A 892 -0.67 48.45 3.66
N TRP A 893 -1.43 48.10 4.68
CA TRP A 893 -2.73 47.49 4.53
C TRP A 893 -3.86 48.43 4.95
N GLN A 894 -4.87 48.54 4.08
CA GLN A 894 -6.05 49.38 4.31
C GLN A 894 -7.22 48.52 4.76
N ALA A 895 -7.70 48.74 5.98
CA ALA A 895 -8.74 47.96 6.64
C ALA A 895 -10.16 48.31 6.17
N THR A 896 -10.35 48.68 4.89
CA THR A 896 -11.65 49.09 4.33
C THR A 896 -12.70 47.97 4.34
N GLU A 897 -12.28 46.72 4.58
CA GLU A 897 -13.15 45.54 4.70
C GLU A 897 -13.32 45.04 6.14
N TRP A 898 -12.70 45.69 7.13
CA TRP A 898 -12.80 45.26 8.51
C TRP A 898 -14.14 45.65 9.11
N LYS A 899 -14.87 44.67 9.63
CA LYS A 899 -16.01 44.92 10.49
C LYS A 899 -15.53 45.48 11.83
N TYR A 900 -16.10 46.63 12.18
CA TYR A 900 -15.76 47.34 13.41
C TYR A 900 -15.89 46.44 14.65
N SER A 901 -14.92 46.53 15.57
CA SER A 901 -14.83 45.75 16.82
C SER A 901 -14.60 44.24 16.67
N GLU A 902 -14.44 43.72 15.46
CA GLU A 902 -14.04 42.32 15.26
C GLU A 902 -12.54 42.11 15.52
N GLN A 903 -12.21 40.85 15.82
CA GLN A 903 -10.86 40.39 16.14
C GLN A 903 -10.26 39.67 14.94
N TYR A 904 -9.01 40.01 14.63
CA TYR A 904 -8.27 39.45 13.51
C TYR A 904 -6.95 38.84 13.96
N VAL A 905 -6.38 37.99 13.12
CA VAL A 905 -5.05 37.38 13.28
C VAL A 905 -4.32 37.54 11.95
N ILE A 906 -3.06 37.99 11.97
CA ILE A 906 -2.25 38.18 10.75
C ILE A 906 -1.18 37.10 10.70
N LYS A 907 -0.96 36.56 9.51
CA LYS A 907 0.10 35.60 9.23
C LYS A 907 0.94 36.08 8.06
N VAL A 908 2.25 36.02 8.20
CA VAL A 908 3.22 36.31 7.14
C VAL A 908 3.98 35.05 6.81
N ARG A 909 4.08 34.74 5.53
CA ARG A 909 4.85 33.61 5.01
C ARG A 909 5.99 34.12 4.15
N VAL A 910 7.18 33.57 4.32
CA VAL A 910 8.34 33.79 3.43
C VAL A 910 8.57 32.55 2.57
N ARG A 911 9.05 32.76 1.35
CA ARG A 911 9.47 31.74 0.39
C ARG A 911 10.90 31.96 -0.06
N ASP A 912 11.69 30.90 -0.15
CA ASP A 912 13.02 30.84 -0.79
C ASP A 912 13.07 29.59 -1.68
N ARG A 913 12.97 29.78 -3.01
CA ARG A 913 12.95 28.71 -4.04
C ARG A 913 12.10 27.48 -3.69
N GLY A 914 10.85 27.71 -3.29
CA GLY A 914 9.89 26.64 -2.98
C GLY A 914 9.90 26.16 -1.53
N MET A 915 10.87 26.58 -0.71
CA MET A 915 10.83 26.37 0.74
C MET A 915 10.09 27.51 1.41
N GLU A 916 9.15 27.18 2.30
CA GLU A 916 8.29 28.17 2.96
C GLU A 916 8.43 28.10 4.49
N SER A 917 8.33 29.24 5.15
CA SER A 917 8.07 29.32 6.59
C SER A 917 7.11 30.47 6.89
N GLU A 918 6.43 30.42 8.03
CA GLU A 918 5.43 31.42 8.38
C GLU A 918 5.50 31.79 9.87
N ASP A 919 5.13 33.04 10.16
CA ASP A 919 4.93 33.56 11.51
C ASP A 919 3.59 34.29 11.63
N ILE A 920 3.03 34.29 12.82
CA ILE A 920 1.65 34.68 13.11
C ILE A 920 1.60 35.61 14.33
N THR A 921 0.63 36.52 14.38
CA THR A 921 0.43 37.39 15.55
C THR A 921 0.25 36.55 16.82
N ASN A 922 0.91 36.92 17.93
CA ASN A 922 0.86 36.17 19.19
C ASN A 922 -0.53 36.16 19.86
N SER A 923 -1.40 37.08 19.49
CA SER A 923 -2.82 37.11 19.88
C SER A 923 -3.64 37.94 18.89
N THR A 924 -4.97 37.94 19.06
CA THR A 924 -5.88 38.71 18.19
C THR A 924 -5.64 40.23 18.26
N ILE A 925 -5.87 40.93 17.16
CA ILE A 925 -5.86 42.39 17.01
C ILE A 925 -7.27 42.92 16.72
N THR A 926 -7.60 44.15 17.12
CA THR A 926 -8.97 44.68 17.01
C THR A 926 -9.07 45.83 15.99
N ALA A 927 -10.14 45.84 15.20
CA ALA A 927 -10.45 46.91 14.24
C ALA A 927 -10.91 48.24 14.87
N GLY A 928 -10.26 49.35 14.50
CA GLY A 928 -10.56 50.72 14.94
C GLY A 928 -11.67 51.45 14.16
N ASN A 929 -11.95 52.71 14.56
CA ASN A 929 -13.28 53.35 14.49
C ASN A 929 -13.66 54.11 13.19
N GLU A 930 -13.02 53.86 12.04
CA GLU A 930 -13.32 54.62 10.79
C GLU A 930 -13.68 53.79 9.54
N ALA A 931 -14.14 52.54 9.67
CA ALA A 931 -14.67 51.76 8.54
C ALA A 931 -16.22 51.84 8.42
N LEU A 932 -16.66 52.80 7.60
CA LEU A 932 -17.90 52.92 6.79
C LEU A 932 -19.32 52.66 7.36
N ILE A 933 -20.16 53.65 7.05
CA ILE A 933 -21.58 53.85 7.35
C ILE A 933 -22.47 52.80 6.65
N ASP A 934 -23.39 52.24 7.43
CA ASP A 934 -24.46 51.34 7.04
C ASP A 934 -25.33 51.89 5.88
N LYS A 935 -25.32 51.20 4.73
CA LYS A 935 -26.10 51.54 3.53
C LYS A 935 -27.52 50.91 3.53
N THR A 936 -28.04 50.44 4.66
CA THR A 936 -29.36 49.79 4.73
C THR A 936 -30.55 50.74 4.98
N ASP A 937 -30.40 52.07 4.89
CA ASP A 937 -31.54 53.01 5.08
C ASP A 937 -32.56 52.95 3.91
N PRO A 938 -33.81 52.48 4.12
CA PRO A 938 -34.81 52.28 3.08
C PRO A 938 -35.56 53.54 2.62
N ALA A 939 -35.15 54.74 3.04
CA ALA A 939 -35.92 55.98 2.82
C ALA A 939 -35.72 56.70 1.46
N ILE A 940 -34.94 56.14 0.52
CA ILE A 940 -34.66 56.78 -0.78
C ILE A 940 -35.09 55.86 -1.92
N LEU A 941 -36.40 55.70 -2.12
CA LEU A 941 -36.98 54.92 -3.21
C LEU A 941 -37.16 55.74 -4.50
N GLY A 942 -36.90 55.10 -5.64
CA GLY A 942 -37.55 55.38 -6.92
C GLY A 942 -37.78 54.06 -7.67
N PRO A 943 -39.00 53.75 -8.15
CA PRO A 943 -39.32 52.46 -8.77
C PRO A 943 -38.83 52.42 -10.22
N ASP A 944 -38.49 51.22 -10.69
CA ASP A 944 -38.16 50.90 -12.09
C ASP A 944 -36.82 51.43 -12.62
N THR A 945 -35.67 50.98 -12.08
CA THR A 945 -34.42 50.75 -12.85
C THR A 945 -33.44 49.88 -12.05
N ILE A 946 -33.14 48.66 -12.51
CA ILE A 946 -31.96 47.90 -12.06
C ILE A 946 -30.83 48.24 -13.04
N LEU A 947 -29.82 48.97 -12.56
CA LEU A 947 -28.51 49.10 -13.20
C LEU A 947 -27.61 48.04 -12.57
N LEU A 948 -27.32 46.97 -13.31
CA LEU A 948 -26.20 46.08 -13.00
C LEU A 948 -24.92 46.84 -13.38
N SER A 949 -24.14 47.29 -12.40
CA SER A 949 -22.74 47.64 -12.64
C SER A 949 -21.92 46.36 -12.54
N ALA A 950 -21.23 46.02 -13.62
CA ALA A 950 -20.17 45.03 -13.63
C ALA A 950 -19.08 45.48 -12.65
N ASP A 951 -18.79 44.65 -11.64
CA ASP A 951 -17.48 44.44 -11.00
C ASP A 951 -17.63 43.60 -9.71
N ASP A 952 -18.35 42.47 -9.79
CA ASP A 952 -18.29 41.42 -8.77
C ASP A 952 -18.16 40.07 -9.49
N THR A 953 -16.92 39.76 -9.85
CA THR A 953 -16.50 38.40 -10.21
C THR A 953 -15.51 37.92 -9.15
N ASP A 954 -15.75 36.69 -8.67
CA ASP A 954 -14.95 35.85 -7.77
C ASP A 954 -15.45 35.88 -6.30
N LYS A 955 -15.91 34.81 -5.64
CA LYS A 955 -15.77 33.36 -5.83
C LYS A 955 -16.95 32.62 -5.17
N ILE A 956 -17.64 31.75 -5.92
CA ILE A 956 -18.23 30.51 -5.43
C ILE A 956 -17.98 29.49 -6.53
N VAL A 957 -17.15 28.48 -6.25
CA VAL A 957 -17.09 27.25 -7.06
C VAL A 957 -17.92 26.22 -6.31
N GLU A 958 -19.18 26.07 -6.70
CA GLU A 958 -20.02 24.97 -6.27
C GLU A 958 -20.06 23.94 -7.41
N TRP A 959 -19.65 22.72 -7.12
CA TRP A 959 -19.90 21.57 -7.99
C TRP A 959 -21.36 21.15 -7.81
N VAL A 960 -22.14 21.14 -8.89
CA VAL A 960 -23.48 20.57 -8.88
C VAL A 960 -23.44 19.25 -9.64
N PHE A 961 -23.58 18.14 -8.91
CA PHE A 961 -23.75 16.82 -9.49
C PHE A 961 -25.23 16.61 -9.84
N ILE A 962 -25.52 16.24 -11.08
CA ILE A 962 -26.86 15.83 -11.50
C ILE A 962 -26.77 14.39 -12.00
N ASP A 963 -27.22 13.45 -11.19
CA ASP A 963 -27.39 12.06 -11.58
C ASP A 963 -28.67 11.91 -12.42
N LEU A 964 -28.55 11.33 -13.61
CA LEU A 964 -29.70 10.94 -14.42
C LEU A 964 -30.05 9.48 -14.10
N ASN A 965 -31.29 9.25 -13.65
CA ASN A 965 -31.79 7.91 -13.38
C ASN A 965 -31.58 6.97 -14.60
N PRO A 966 -30.93 5.81 -14.42
CA PRO A 966 -30.61 4.90 -15.52
C PRO A 966 -31.83 4.36 -16.30
N ASP A 967 -33.01 4.28 -15.67
CA ASP A 967 -34.22 3.71 -16.29
C ASP A 967 -34.90 4.66 -17.31
N TYR A 968 -34.52 5.94 -17.33
CA TYR A 968 -35.21 7.00 -18.09
C TYR A 968 -34.34 7.70 -19.16
N ARG A 969 -33.20 7.10 -19.54
CA ARG A 969 -32.27 7.63 -20.57
C ARG A 969 -32.90 7.67 -21.97
N ARG A 970 -33.62 8.75 -22.32
CA ARG A 970 -34.28 8.88 -23.63
C ARG A 970 -34.14 10.28 -24.23
N ILE A 971 -33.84 10.35 -25.53
CA ILE A 971 -33.82 11.60 -26.31
C ILE A 971 -34.80 11.52 -27.47
N LYS A 972 -35.47 12.63 -27.80
CA LYS A 972 -36.37 12.77 -28.94
C LYS A 972 -35.92 13.93 -29.85
N ILE A 973 -35.94 13.69 -31.17
CA ILE A 973 -35.59 14.67 -32.21
C ILE A 973 -36.83 14.83 -33.12
N ASP A 974 -37.23 16.08 -33.39
CA ASP A 974 -38.33 16.48 -34.28
C ASP A 974 -39.53 15.54 -34.34
N ASP A 975 -40.43 15.64 -33.34
CA ASP A 975 -41.67 14.88 -33.25
C ASP A 975 -41.53 13.33 -33.35
N GLY A 976 -40.31 12.79 -33.40
CA GLY A 976 -40.01 11.36 -33.50
C GLY A 976 -40.22 10.54 -32.22
N ASN A 977 -39.80 9.27 -32.25
CA ASN A 977 -39.85 8.38 -31.09
C ASN A 977 -38.60 8.55 -30.21
N TRP A 978 -38.75 8.29 -28.91
CA TRP A 978 -37.67 8.32 -27.91
C TRP A 978 -36.62 7.22 -28.17
N ALA A 979 -35.32 7.55 -28.09
CA ALA A 979 -34.20 6.63 -28.32
C ALA A 979 -33.19 6.60 -27.15
N GLN A 980 -32.54 5.44 -26.91
CA GLN A 980 -31.84 5.12 -25.65
C GLN A 980 -30.29 5.15 -25.69
N ASN A 981 -29.64 4.96 -26.86
CA ASN A 981 -28.19 4.66 -26.92
C ASN A 981 -27.33 5.55 -27.84
N SER A 982 -27.85 6.11 -28.93
CA SER A 982 -27.25 7.22 -29.70
C SER A 982 -28.16 7.58 -30.87
N VAL A 983 -28.12 8.84 -31.35
CA VAL A 983 -28.83 9.26 -32.58
C VAL A 983 -27.98 10.27 -33.36
N GLN A 984 -27.89 10.08 -34.68
CA GLN A 984 -27.32 11.08 -35.58
C GLN A 984 -28.31 12.22 -35.86
N VAL A 985 -27.88 13.46 -35.68
CA VAL A 985 -28.76 14.63 -35.85
C VAL A 985 -28.31 15.47 -37.03
N GLN A 986 -29.22 15.70 -37.99
CA GLN A 986 -29.05 16.73 -39.02
C GLN A 986 -30.04 17.86 -38.79
N LYS A 987 -29.56 18.85 -38.02
CA LYS A 987 -30.09 20.20 -37.89
C LYS A 987 -31.58 20.28 -37.48
N THR A 988 -31.85 20.06 -36.20
CA THR A 988 -33.14 20.38 -35.55
C THR A 988 -33.16 20.13 -34.04
N THR A 989 -34.31 20.41 -33.43
CA THR A 989 -34.58 20.55 -31.99
C THR A 989 -34.48 19.23 -31.22
N ILE A 990 -33.75 19.25 -30.10
CA ILE A 990 -33.51 18.08 -29.23
C ILE A 990 -34.23 18.28 -27.89
N GLN A 991 -34.97 17.26 -27.45
CA GLN A 991 -35.68 17.22 -26.15
C GLN A 991 -35.16 16.10 -25.24
N PHE A 992 -35.00 16.42 -23.95
CA PHE A 992 -34.60 15.49 -22.89
C PHE A 992 -35.78 15.19 -21.95
N ASP A 993 -35.86 13.95 -21.47
CA ASP A 993 -36.82 13.52 -20.46
C ASP A 993 -36.17 13.58 -19.06
N CYS A 994 -36.63 14.49 -18.21
CA CYS A 994 -36.09 14.70 -16.86
C CYS A 994 -37.24 14.80 -15.86
N GLU A 995 -37.49 13.74 -15.09
CA GLU A 995 -38.63 13.67 -14.17
C GLU A 995 -38.37 14.28 -12.77
N GLN A 996 -37.12 14.65 -12.42
CA GLN A 996 -36.84 15.37 -11.17
C GLN A 996 -35.78 16.46 -11.37
N PHE A 997 -36.21 17.71 -11.29
CA PHE A 997 -35.34 18.88 -11.17
C PHE A 997 -35.79 19.68 -9.95
N SER A 998 -34.89 19.90 -9.00
CA SER A 998 -35.01 20.95 -7.99
C SER A 998 -34.29 22.20 -8.51
N ILE A 999 -35.05 23.25 -8.85
CA ILE A 999 -34.52 24.48 -9.45
C ILE A 999 -33.98 25.42 -8.36
N GLY A 1000 -32.65 25.60 -8.33
CA GLY A 1000 -31.99 26.85 -7.92
C GLY A 1000 -31.55 27.62 -9.17
N MET A 1001 -31.61 28.96 -9.17
CA MET A 1001 -31.26 29.78 -10.35
C MET A 1001 -29.75 29.78 -10.61
N HIS A 1002 -29.30 29.06 -11.64
CA HIS A 1002 -27.95 29.18 -12.21
C HIS A 1002 -27.99 29.18 -13.75
N GLN A 1003 -27.06 29.93 -14.38
CA GLN A 1003 -26.83 29.84 -15.82
C GLN A 1003 -26.19 28.48 -16.16
N ILE A 1004 -26.72 27.81 -17.18
CA ILE A 1004 -26.25 26.52 -17.68
C ILE A 1004 -25.53 26.74 -19.00
N SER A 1005 -24.27 26.32 -19.10
CA SER A 1005 -23.48 26.31 -20.34
C SER A 1005 -23.11 24.88 -20.72
N PHE A 1006 -23.26 24.53 -22.00
CA PHE A 1006 -22.93 23.19 -22.52
C PHE A 1006 -21.65 23.27 -23.37
N VAL A 1007 -20.73 22.31 -23.18
CA VAL A 1007 -19.57 22.12 -24.04
C VAL A 1007 -19.83 20.88 -24.91
N PHE A 1008 -19.67 21.01 -26.23
CA PHE A 1008 -19.76 19.89 -27.16
C PHE A 1008 -18.36 19.52 -27.62
N THR A 1009 -18.00 18.25 -27.44
CA THR A 1009 -16.76 17.67 -27.95
C THR A 1009 -17.08 16.89 -29.21
N ASP A 1010 -16.33 17.10 -30.29
CA ASP A 1010 -16.41 16.18 -31.43
C ASP A 1010 -15.68 14.87 -31.11
N ILE A 1011 -15.82 13.88 -32.00
CA ILE A 1011 -15.25 12.53 -31.81
C ILE A 1011 -13.70 12.49 -31.82
N TYR A 1012 -13.03 13.64 -31.99
CA TYR A 1012 -11.58 13.78 -31.98
C TYR A 1012 -11.09 14.68 -30.83
N GLY A 1013 -11.93 15.00 -29.85
CA GLY A 1013 -11.51 15.71 -28.63
C GLY A 1013 -11.37 17.23 -28.78
N ASN A 1014 -11.71 17.81 -29.93
CA ASN A 1014 -11.56 19.26 -30.12
C ASN A 1014 -12.76 20.03 -29.55
N SER A 1015 -12.52 20.90 -28.57
CA SER A 1015 -13.52 21.84 -28.06
C SER A 1015 -13.61 23.08 -28.96
N ASN A 1016 -14.64 23.17 -29.81
CA ASN A 1016 -14.97 24.41 -30.50
C ASN A 1016 -16.15 25.09 -29.80
N GLU A 1017 -15.97 26.35 -29.37
CA GLU A 1017 -17.06 27.16 -28.82
C GLU A 1017 -18.07 27.52 -29.93
N LEU A 1018 -19.18 26.80 -29.97
CA LEU A 1018 -20.37 27.23 -30.70
C LEU A 1018 -21.26 28.04 -29.78
N THR A 1019 -21.27 29.36 -29.95
CA THR A 1019 -22.24 30.24 -29.26
C THR A 1019 -23.63 29.97 -29.82
N THR A 1020 -24.50 29.31 -29.04
CA THR A 1020 -25.91 29.09 -29.40
C THR A 1020 -26.83 29.59 -28.29
N SER A 1021 -27.97 30.15 -28.67
CA SER A 1021 -28.97 30.65 -27.73
C SER A 1021 -29.86 29.50 -27.25
N VAL A 1022 -29.76 29.16 -25.96
CA VAL A 1022 -30.65 28.19 -25.28
C VAL A 1022 -31.88 28.93 -24.74
N THR A 1023 -33.08 28.38 -24.97
CA THR A 1023 -34.32 28.89 -24.37
C THR A 1023 -34.95 27.80 -23.52
N ILE A 1024 -35.17 28.07 -22.23
CA ILE A 1024 -35.85 27.16 -21.30
C ILE A 1024 -37.31 27.63 -21.19
N SER A 1025 -38.27 26.75 -21.46
CA SER A 1025 -39.70 27.04 -21.26
C SER A 1025 -40.37 25.96 -20.41
N ALA A 1026 -40.97 26.35 -19.29
CA ALA A 1026 -41.83 25.49 -18.50
C ALA A 1026 -43.28 25.61 -19.00
N ASN A 1027 -43.91 24.49 -19.35
CA ASN A 1027 -45.33 24.46 -19.66
C ASN A 1027 -46.14 24.43 -18.35
N SER A 1028 -46.75 25.55 -17.98
CA SER A 1028 -47.83 25.57 -16.97
C SER A 1028 -49.11 26.13 -17.58
N PRO A 1029 -50.21 25.35 -17.65
CA PRO A 1029 -51.53 25.91 -17.90
C PRO A 1029 -52.12 26.45 -16.59
N SER A 1030 -52.21 27.77 -16.52
CA SER A 1030 -53.12 28.59 -15.69
C SER A 1030 -54.07 27.87 -14.70
N ASN A 1031 -53.75 27.90 -13.39
CA ASN A 1031 -54.69 28.23 -12.29
C ASN A 1031 -53.95 28.35 -10.94
N PRO A 1032 -54.22 29.35 -10.08
CA PRO A 1032 -53.69 29.38 -8.72
C PRO A 1032 -54.61 28.57 -7.78
N PHE A 1033 -53.99 27.96 -6.76
CA PHE A 1033 -54.57 27.07 -5.73
C PHE A 1033 -54.65 25.58 -6.11
N VAL A 1034 -53.72 24.78 -5.57
CA VAL A 1034 -53.91 23.49 -4.83
C VAL A 1034 -52.54 22.80 -4.59
N ASP A 1035 -52.36 22.33 -3.35
CA ASP A 1035 -51.46 21.33 -2.74
C ASP A 1035 -50.00 21.11 -3.19
N ILE A 1036 -49.14 21.18 -2.17
CA ILE A 1036 -47.73 20.77 -2.14
C ILE A 1036 -47.70 19.25 -1.88
N PHE A 1037 -46.81 18.53 -2.57
CA PHE A 1037 -46.65 17.06 -2.61
C PHE A 1037 -47.55 16.29 -3.58
N SER A 1038 -47.32 16.47 -4.88
CA SER A 1038 -47.19 15.41 -5.89
C SER A 1038 -47.22 16.03 -7.29
N ASN A 1039 -46.37 15.51 -8.19
CA ASN A 1039 -46.26 15.84 -9.62
C ASN A 1039 -45.60 17.19 -9.96
N ILE A 1040 -44.27 17.19 -10.01
CA ILE A 1040 -43.53 18.08 -10.92
C ILE A 1040 -43.79 17.55 -12.34
N ASN A 1041 -44.42 18.34 -13.21
CA ASN A 1041 -44.52 17.99 -14.62
C ASN A 1041 -43.11 17.94 -15.24
N PRO A 1042 -42.84 17.03 -16.21
CA PRO A 1042 -41.53 16.94 -16.84
C PRO A 1042 -41.14 18.29 -17.45
N ILE A 1043 -39.96 18.78 -17.06
CA ILE A 1043 -39.38 19.98 -17.64
C ILE A 1043 -38.70 19.58 -18.94
N SER A 1044 -39.24 19.99 -20.08
CA SER A 1044 -38.62 19.72 -21.38
C SER A 1044 -37.56 20.77 -21.70
N LEU A 1045 -36.30 20.39 -21.67
CA LEU A 1045 -35.19 21.20 -22.17
C LEU A 1045 -35.15 21.11 -23.70
N THR A 1046 -35.10 22.25 -24.39
CA THR A 1046 -35.17 22.33 -25.86
C THR A 1046 -33.91 23.02 -26.40
N ILE A 1047 -33.06 22.29 -27.14
CA ILE A 1047 -31.81 22.83 -27.72
C ILE A 1047 -31.91 22.86 -29.24
N THR A 1048 -31.61 24.01 -29.86
CA THR A 1048 -31.66 24.20 -31.33
C THR A 1048 -30.24 24.40 -31.87
N ILE A 1049 -29.77 23.50 -32.74
CA ILE A 1049 -28.40 23.52 -33.27
C ILE A 1049 -28.39 24.06 -34.71
N VAL A 1050 -27.53 25.05 -34.98
CA VAL A 1050 -27.53 25.81 -36.25
C VAL A 1050 -26.27 25.61 -37.11
N SER A 1051 -25.48 24.53 -36.96
CA SER A 1051 -24.53 24.09 -37.99
C SER A 1051 -24.14 22.60 -37.82
N VAL A 1052 -23.41 22.04 -38.78
CA VAL A 1052 -23.60 20.68 -39.32
C VAL A 1052 -22.76 19.60 -38.62
N GLY A 1053 -23.42 18.48 -38.28
CA GLY A 1053 -22.81 17.14 -38.17
C GLY A 1053 -22.18 16.80 -36.81
N VAL A 1054 -23.00 16.51 -35.81
CA VAL A 1054 -22.54 16.01 -34.49
C VAL A 1054 -23.20 14.67 -34.19
N ILE A 1055 -22.42 13.70 -33.68
CA ILE A 1055 -22.91 12.43 -33.13
C ILE A 1055 -22.90 12.58 -31.60
N LEU A 1056 -24.04 12.35 -30.95
CA LEU A 1056 -24.14 12.37 -29.49
C LEU A 1056 -24.00 10.94 -28.94
N VAL A 1057 -23.03 10.73 -28.03
CA VAL A 1057 -22.77 9.47 -27.32
C VAL A 1057 -22.96 9.71 -25.82
N PHE A 1058 -23.58 8.76 -25.10
CA PHE A 1058 -23.92 8.91 -23.69
C PHE A 1058 -22.75 8.51 -22.77
N SER A 1059 -22.37 9.37 -21.81
CA SER A 1059 -21.54 9.02 -20.64
C SER A 1059 -22.36 9.07 -19.34
N ARG A 1060 -21.89 8.41 -18.27
CA ARG A 1060 -22.60 8.30 -16.96
C ARG A 1060 -22.72 9.63 -16.19
N ARG A 1061 -22.01 10.69 -16.58
CA ARG A 1061 -21.96 11.98 -15.85
C ARG A 1061 -21.99 13.16 -16.82
N LEU A 1062 -22.79 14.18 -16.53
CA LEU A 1062 -22.77 15.48 -17.23
C LEU A 1062 -21.95 16.48 -16.40
N TYR A 1063 -20.94 17.10 -17.00
CA TYR A 1063 -20.08 18.09 -16.33
C TYR A 1063 -20.47 19.51 -16.78
N LEU A 1064 -20.72 20.41 -15.83
CA LEU A 1064 -20.96 21.83 -16.09
C LEU A 1064 -19.77 22.65 -15.60
N HIS A 1065 -19.28 23.55 -16.43
CA HIS A 1065 -18.13 24.42 -16.13
C HIS A 1065 -18.52 25.89 -16.29
N ARG A 1066 -18.04 26.77 -15.40
CA ARG A 1066 -18.09 28.22 -15.59
C ARG A 1066 -16.81 28.69 -16.28
N LYS A 1067 -16.93 29.48 -17.34
CA LYS A 1067 -15.79 30.17 -17.97
C LYS A 1067 -15.62 31.54 -17.31
N SER A 1068 -14.48 31.82 -16.70
CA SER A 1068 -14.08 33.18 -16.32
C SER A 1068 -13.36 33.83 -17.50
N GLY A 1069 -13.88 34.97 -17.96
CA GLY A 1069 -13.23 35.81 -18.97
C GLY A 1069 -13.81 35.70 -20.38
N GLN A 1070 -14.89 36.43 -20.65
CA GLN A 1070 -15.04 37.37 -21.78
C GLN A 1070 -16.11 38.40 -21.40
N SER A 1071 -15.86 39.66 -21.77
CA SER A 1071 -16.50 40.91 -21.34
C SER A 1071 -18.02 40.94 -21.32
#